data_AF-A0A5N5RCU9-F1
#
_entry.id   AF-A0A5N5RCU9-F1
#
_cell.length_a   1.000
_cell.length_b   1.000
_cell.length_c   1.000
_cell.angle_alpha   90.00
_cell.angle_beta   90.00
_cell.angle_gamma   90.00
#
_symmetry.space_group_name_H-M   'P 1'
#
loop_
_entity.id
_entity.type
_entity.pdbx_description
1 polymer ?
#
loop_
_entity_poly.entity_id
_entity_poly.type
_entity_poly.pdbx_seq_one_letter_code
_entity_poly.pdbx_strand_id
1 'polypeptide(L)'
;MLVAILLIECVAFNLPFWRTLGASTDSASVANALGAGLMRRTDGMLTVVDPTRAYMDVKADGTSRYARVDASQPSVIAAAADNATTNPKLRTAFTLRADGDGHVGRMQLVSTGTARSLYLRVDAQSTIRVWIVEAKGTVVPLDAVRANVKVPFHVEPLRLAGMAAIALLAAAWRPGSRLWSIRLNPASRRQRLALALLLTPAAIYTIWSIVLHIRGAWPLVFHAPGSYTYDFDQYAHAADALLHGHAWLDLPVPDEFASASNPYDPAVRDRLLTEGVTPIYWDYAFLNDRWYSYFGVLPALLLFAPYQAIASAAAGRPLMLPTGAAMLALLFGVLVFGVLLTIRLVHRLAPHASLAAASMAVATLLLGSNAGYLWFRMNFYSVPFAASMLLTFLGLWLWLGAERTAKAGGIMQRHLWRANDRSETALSLPHLAAGALCIAANAGCRPTFATAALLGIPLFWRHIRALFADLAARRMSYRHACVPIAAVLAPAALVVMPLLAYNAVRFGSPTDFGSDYQITVTDMTRFRQPLANLPATIGYYLLLPLRVTDSFPWLGVNPTPLTTWGFAEPLVGGLFILFPMLLPAVALAAPRLRRRIAAPTRRMLVAALALAAALLLFDAYEAGLGWRYMTDFGWLIALAAMPAIVALGDGAERVGDSRHASMPADTTFGAHPQGARLRRLLGRSVLMMLLAATLIIGFLSAFVIGRQDAMINNDPQLFFSVRSWFIL
;
A
#
# COMPACT_ATOMS: atom_id res chain seq x y z
N MET A 1 20.92 -22.10 9.88
CA MET A 1 20.11 -20.86 9.82
C MET A 1 19.78 -20.37 11.22
N LEU A 2 19.16 -21.18 12.09
CA LEU A 2 18.91 -20.81 13.50
C LEU A 2 20.18 -20.35 14.24
N VAL A 3 21.28 -21.10 14.13
CA VAL A 3 22.58 -20.70 14.72
C VAL A 3 23.05 -19.34 14.20
N ALA A 4 22.90 -19.06 12.91
CA ALA A 4 23.28 -17.76 12.34
C ALA A 4 22.38 -16.62 12.86
N ILE A 5 21.08 -16.86 13.00
CA ILE A 5 20.14 -15.89 13.59
C ILE A 5 20.53 -15.59 15.04
N LEU A 6 20.80 -16.63 15.85
CA LEU A 6 21.23 -16.47 17.24
C LEU A 6 22.58 -15.75 17.35
N LEU A 7 23.55 -16.05 16.48
CA LEU A 7 24.83 -15.35 16.43
C LEU A 7 24.64 -13.88 16.06
N ILE A 8 23.83 -13.56 15.05
CA ILE A 8 23.54 -12.17 14.67
C ILE A 8 22.84 -11.43 15.81
N GLU A 9 21.86 -12.05 16.47
CA GLU A 9 21.13 -11.44 17.58
C GLU A 9 22.00 -11.21 18.82
N CYS A 10 22.69 -12.26 19.28
CA CYS A 10 23.46 -12.23 20.53
C CYS A 10 24.82 -11.55 20.38
N VAL A 11 25.37 -11.45 19.16
CA VAL A 11 26.69 -10.85 18.92
C VAL A 11 26.59 -9.55 18.16
N ALA A 12 26.02 -9.52 16.95
CA ALA A 12 26.03 -8.33 16.11
C ALA A 12 25.12 -7.21 16.66
N PHE A 13 23.85 -7.52 16.94
CA PHE A 13 22.91 -6.55 17.51
C PHE A 13 23.15 -6.24 19.01
N ASN A 14 23.93 -7.08 19.69
CA ASN A 14 24.37 -6.86 21.07
C ASN A 14 25.86 -6.47 21.17
N LEU A 15 26.48 -6.05 20.07
CA LEU A 15 27.85 -5.56 20.07
C LEU A 15 28.07 -4.38 21.03
N PRO A 16 27.11 -3.44 21.21
CA PRO A 16 27.21 -2.40 22.23
C PRO A 16 27.36 -2.94 23.65
N PHE A 17 26.65 -4.02 24.01
CA PHE A 17 26.79 -4.66 25.33
C PHE A 17 28.20 -5.21 25.52
N TRP A 18 28.71 -5.99 24.56
CA TRP A 18 30.04 -6.59 24.64
C TRP A 18 31.15 -5.53 24.72
N ARG A 19 31.00 -4.40 24.00
CA ARG A 19 31.97 -3.29 24.01
C ARG A 19 31.92 -2.43 25.27
N THR A 20 30.88 -2.56 26.10
CA THR A 20 30.67 -1.74 27.29
C THR A 20 30.72 -2.56 28.59
N LEU A 21 31.27 -3.78 28.55
CA LEU A 21 31.42 -4.62 29.74
C LEU A 21 32.25 -3.97 30.84
N GLY A 22 33.27 -3.20 30.48
CA GLY A 22 34.14 -2.45 31.39
C GLY A 22 33.68 -1.02 31.69
N ALA A 23 32.47 -0.63 31.28
CA ALA A 23 31.92 0.69 31.58
C ALA A 23 31.75 0.88 33.09
N SER A 24 32.06 2.08 33.59
CA SER A 24 31.80 2.46 34.97
C SER A 24 30.30 2.34 35.26
N THR A 25 29.94 1.75 36.40
CA THR A 25 28.53 1.67 36.81
C THR A 25 28.02 3.07 37.14
N ASP A 26 27.15 3.61 36.28
CA ASP A 26 26.40 4.88 36.37
C ASP A 26 27.15 6.01 37.08
N SER A 27 27.69 6.97 36.31
CA SER A 27 28.14 8.26 36.86
C SER A 27 27.02 8.87 37.72
N ALA A 28 27.27 8.94 39.04
CA ALA A 28 26.28 9.22 40.07
C ALA A 28 25.89 10.72 40.17
N SER A 29 25.72 11.42 39.05
CA SER A 29 25.20 12.80 39.11
C SER A 29 23.68 12.78 39.20
N VAL A 30 23.16 13.10 40.40
CA VAL A 30 21.71 13.21 40.69
C VAL A 30 21.02 14.28 39.81
N ALA A 31 21.77 15.25 39.28
CA ALA A 31 21.27 16.23 38.31
C ALA A 31 22.40 16.71 37.37
N ASN A 32 22.06 16.90 36.09
CA ASN A 32 22.96 17.50 35.09
C ASN A 32 23.03 19.02 35.25
N ALA A 33 24.16 19.62 34.85
CA ALA A 33 24.22 21.07 34.71
C ALA A 33 23.41 21.49 33.48
N LEU A 34 22.41 22.35 33.66
CA LEU A 34 21.53 22.81 32.60
C LEU A 34 22.06 24.11 31.98
N GLY A 35 22.07 24.18 30.66
CA GLY A 35 22.26 25.43 29.94
C GLY A 35 21.09 26.39 30.16
N ALA A 36 21.34 27.70 30.05
CA ALA A 36 20.34 28.74 30.30
C ALA A 36 19.12 28.68 29.36
N GLY A 37 19.19 27.90 28.27
CA GLY A 37 18.08 27.66 27.36
C GLY A 37 17.10 26.57 27.81
N LEU A 38 17.32 25.94 28.97
CA LEU A 38 16.42 24.96 29.56
C LEU A 38 15.89 25.42 30.91
N MET A 39 14.61 25.12 31.15
CA MET A 39 13.97 25.33 32.44
C MET A 39 13.31 24.03 32.91
N ARG A 40 13.67 23.58 34.12
CA ARG A 40 13.02 22.44 34.77
C ARG A 40 11.65 22.87 35.31
N ARG A 41 10.60 22.13 34.96
CA ARG A 41 9.24 22.32 35.43
C ARG A 41 9.02 21.65 36.79
N THR A 42 7.90 21.97 37.44
CA THR A 42 7.46 21.35 38.70
C THR A 42 7.14 19.86 38.54
N ASP A 43 6.73 19.44 37.35
CA ASP A 43 6.49 18.04 36.97
C ASP A 43 7.79 17.27 36.63
N GLY A 44 8.96 17.91 36.70
CA GLY A 44 10.26 17.30 36.44
C GLY A 44 10.70 17.33 34.96
N MET A 45 9.83 17.70 34.03
CA MET A 45 10.17 17.78 32.61
C MET A 45 10.97 19.05 32.28
N LEU A 46 11.59 19.10 31.10
CA LEU A 46 12.36 20.25 30.63
C LEU A 46 11.57 21.05 29.59
N THR A 47 11.58 22.38 29.72
CA THR A 47 11.05 23.30 28.71
C THR A 47 12.20 24.02 28.01
N VAL A 48 12.15 24.07 26.69
CA VAL A 48 13.09 24.85 25.87
C VAL A 48 12.69 26.33 25.92
N VAL A 49 13.46 27.17 26.61
CA VAL A 49 13.23 28.62 26.67
C VAL A 49 14.07 29.39 25.64
N ASP A 50 15.25 28.87 25.29
CA ASP A 50 16.12 29.37 24.22
C ASP A 50 16.83 28.19 23.52
N PRO A 51 16.45 27.84 22.28
CA PRO A 51 17.06 26.74 21.53
C PRO A 51 18.58 26.86 21.35
N THR A 52 19.13 28.08 21.36
CA THR A 52 20.58 28.30 21.14
C THR A 52 21.44 27.98 22.37
N ARG A 53 20.80 27.81 23.54
CA ARG A 53 21.45 27.52 24.83
C ARG A 53 20.82 26.32 25.54
N ALA A 54 20.07 25.49 24.80
CA ALA A 54 19.31 24.36 25.31
C ALA A 54 20.17 23.08 25.37
N TYR A 55 20.96 22.91 26.43
CA TYR A 55 21.82 21.75 26.59
C TYR A 55 21.92 21.25 28.04
N MET A 56 22.37 20.01 28.21
CA MET A 56 22.69 19.38 29.48
C MET A 56 24.14 18.92 29.46
N ASP A 57 24.92 19.29 30.47
CA ASP A 57 26.32 18.87 30.64
C ASP A 57 26.43 17.76 31.68
N VAL A 58 27.26 16.77 31.37
CA VAL A 58 27.62 15.67 32.27
C VAL A 58 29.11 15.38 32.17
N LYS A 59 29.74 15.07 33.31
CA LYS A 59 31.14 14.64 33.35
C LYS A 59 31.24 13.22 32.80
N ALA A 60 32.22 13.02 31.93
CA ALA A 60 32.56 11.73 31.35
C ALA A 60 33.87 11.21 31.92
N ASP A 61 34.05 9.89 31.95
CA ASP A 61 35.25 9.19 32.41
C ASP A 61 35.93 8.36 31.31
N GLY A 62 35.34 8.31 30.11
CA GLY A 62 35.88 7.57 28.97
C GLY A 62 35.70 6.05 29.01
N THR A 63 35.03 5.49 30.02
CA THR A 63 34.91 4.02 30.18
C THR A 63 33.96 3.35 29.17
N SER A 64 33.13 4.13 28.49
CA SER A 64 32.20 3.67 27.46
C SER A 64 31.91 4.78 26.44
N ARG A 65 31.58 4.39 25.21
CA ARG A 65 31.26 5.32 24.11
C ARG A 65 29.78 5.69 24.04
N TYR A 66 29.04 5.48 25.12
CA TYR A 66 27.59 5.66 25.17
C TYR A 66 27.18 6.54 26.34
N ALA A 67 26.31 7.50 26.07
CA ALA A 67 25.51 8.17 27.07
C ALA A 67 24.08 7.62 27.04
N ARG A 68 23.42 7.55 28.19
CA ARG A 68 21.98 7.22 28.29
C ARG A 68 21.22 8.44 28.72
N VAL A 69 20.13 8.71 28.03
CA VAL A 69 19.17 9.74 28.42
C VAL A 69 18.09 9.07 29.26
N ASP A 70 17.89 9.55 30.48
CA ASP A 70 16.86 9.10 31.40
C ASP A 70 15.59 9.89 31.11
N ALA A 71 14.56 9.21 30.62
CA ALA A 71 13.24 9.78 30.37
C ALA A 71 12.42 9.86 31.66
N SER A 72 11.52 10.84 31.74
CA SER A 72 10.56 10.96 32.84
C SER A 72 9.65 9.73 32.94
N GLN A 73 9.11 9.45 34.13
CA GLN A 73 8.27 8.27 34.34
C GLN A 73 7.06 8.25 33.40
N PRO A 74 6.69 7.08 32.83
CA PRO A 74 5.56 6.96 31.89
C PRO A 74 4.24 7.50 32.43
N SER A 75 3.98 7.35 33.74
CA SER A 75 2.79 7.89 34.41
C SER A 75 2.73 9.42 34.38
N VAL A 76 3.88 10.09 34.56
CA VAL A 76 3.99 11.56 34.49
C VAL A 76 3.79 12.04 33.05
N ILE A 77 4.37 11.32 32.08
CA ILE A 77 4.20 11.63 30.66
C ILE A 77 2.72 11.47 30.25
N ALA A 78 2.07 10.39 30.68
CA ALA A 78 0.66 10.13 30.40
C ALA A 78 -0.24 11.22 31.01
N ALA A 79 -0.05 11.55 32.29
CA ALA A 79 -0.80 12.62 32.96
C ALA A 79 -0.61 14.00 32.30
N ALA A 80 0.58 14.26 31.76
CA ALA A 80 0.86 15.49 31.01
C ALA A 80 0.26 15.49 29.60
N ALA A 81 0.12 14.33 28.96
CA ALA A 81 -0.49 14.17 27.65
C ALA A 81 -2.03 14.26 27.71
N ASP A 82 -2.65 13.71 28.76
CA ASP A 82 -4.11 13.74 28.98
C ASP A 82 -4.64 15.15 29.20
N ASN A 83 -3.80 16.07 29.68
CA ASN A 83 -4.11 17.48 29.83
C ASN A 83 -3.71 18.28 28.57
N ALA A 84 -4.24 17.90 27.40
CA ALA A 84 -3.91 18.51 26.11
C ALA A 84 -4.14 20.04 26.06
N THR A 85 -5.03 20.56 26.92
CA THR A 85 -5.29 22.00 27.09
C THR A 85 -4.17 22.78 27.78
N THR A 86 -3.32 22.15 28.60
CA THR A 86 -2.21 22.82 29.32
C THR A 86 -0.83 22.53 28.74
N ASN A 87 -0.67 21.51 27.90
CA ASN A 87 0.63 21.10 27.36
C ASN A 87 0.65 20.81 25.83
N PRO A 88 0.17 21.74 24.98
CA PRO A 88 0.13 21.54 23.52
C PRO A 88 1.50 21.39 22.84
N LYS A 89 2.60 21.56 23.60
CA LYS A 89 3.99 21.47 23.13
C LYS A 89 4.78 20.30 23.74
N LEU A 90 4.12 19.36 24.42
CA LEU A 90 4.78 18.13 24.88
C LEU A 90 5.19 17.27 23.67
N ARG A 91 6.48 16.91 23.59
CA ARG A 91 6.99 15.98 22.58
C ARG A 91 7.67 14.79 23.23
N THR A 92 7.17 13.59 22.93
CA THR A 92 7.76 12.32 23.34
C THR A 92 8.80 11.80 22.36
N ALA A 93 8.82 12.34 21.14
CA ALA A 93 9.86 12.15 20.14
C ALA A 93 10.50 13.49 19.78
N PHE A 94 11.82 13.59 19.91
CA PHE A 94 12.56 14.84 19.75
C PHE A 94 14.01 14.59 19.33
N THR A 95 14.68 15.63 18.85
CA THR A 95 16.06 15.54 18.33
C THR A 95 17.08 15.95 19.38
N LEU A 96 18.08 15.08 19.60
CA LEU A 96 19.21 15.34 20.47
C LEU A 96 20.51 15.41 19.67
N ARG A 97 21.48 16.21 20.10
CA ARG A 97 22.87 16.18 19.60
C ARG A 97 23.82 16.01 20.78
N ALA A 98 24.63 14.95 20.79
CA ALA A 98 25.61 14.72 21.85
C ALA A 98 27.00 15.13 21.38
N ASP A 99 27.55 16.20 21.95
CA ASP A 99 28.92 16.66 21.72
C ASP A 99 29.84 16.09 22.81
N GLY A 100 31.06 15.67 22.44
CA GLY A 100 32.02 15.05 23.34
C GLY A 100 33.34 15.80 23.38
N ASP A 101 33.81 16.20 24.57
CA ASP A 101 35.06 16.96 24.76
C ASP A 101 35.19 18.16 23.80
N GLY A 102 34.09 18.92 23.64
CA GLY A 102 34.02 20.07 22.73
C GLY A 102 33.87 19.75 21.24
N HIS A 103 33.92 18.47 20.84
CA HIS A 103 33.70 18.05 19.46
C HIS A 103 32.23 17.83 19.17
N VAL A 104 31.76 18.41 18.06
CA VAL A 104 30.37 18.28 17.61
C VAL A 104 30.06 16.83 17.25
N GLY A 105 29.04 16.25 17.87
CA GLY A 105 28.59 14.90 17.55
C GLY A 105 27.38 14.88 16.62
N ARG A 106 26.77 13.69 16.51
CA ARG A 106 25.66 13.45 15.58
C ARG A 106 24.33 13.84 16.20
N MET A 107 23.44 14.39 15.36
CA MET A 107 22.03 14.53 15.69
C MET A 107 21.35 13.17 15.63
N GLN A 108 20.52 12.87 16.62
CA GLN A 108 19.77 11.64 16.73
C GLN A 108 18.35 11.98 17.18
N LEU A 109 17.38 11.58 16.36
CA LEU A 109 16.00 11.55 16.79
C LEU A 109 15.81 10.43 17.82
N VAL A 110 15.19 10.72 18.95
CA VAL A 110 14.93 9.74 20.02
C VAL A 110 13.46 9.75 20.41
N SER A 111 13.01 8.72 21.11
CA SER A 111 11.66 8.64 21.67
C SER A 111 11.67 8.04 23.06
N THR A 112 10.94 8.67 23.99
CA THR A 112 10.77 8.14 25.34
C THR A 112 9.95 6.86 25.38
N GLY A 113 9.16 6.58 24.33
CA GLY A 113 8.44 5.30 24.17
C GLY A 113 9.36 4.12 23.80
N THR A 114 10.63 4.34 23.50
CA THR A 114 11.57 3.29 23.13
C THR A 114 12.90 3.48 23.86
N ALA A 115 13.09 2.75 24.97
CA ALA A 115 14.26 2.87 25.84
C ALA A 115 15.60 2.74 25.10
N ARG A 116 15.70 1.83 24.10
CA ARG A 116 16.92 1.66 23.30
C ARG A 116 17.24 2.89 22.43
N SER A 117 16.25 3.70 22.07
CA SER A 117 16.48 4.91 21.28
C SER A 117 17.16 6.04 22.07
N LEU A 118 17.13 5.96 23.41
CA LEU A 118 17.68 6.95 24.34
C LEU A 118 19.19 6.80 24.61
N TYR A 119 19.83 5.82 23.97
CA TYR A 119 21.29 5.70 24.00
C TYR A 119 21.89 6.54 22.88
N LEU A 120 22.81 7.42 23.25
CA LEU A 120 23.55 8.29 22.34
C LEU A 120 24.99 7.81 22.27
N ARG A 121 25.50 7.63 21.05
CA ARG A 121 26.90 7.29 20.85
C ARG A 121 27.74 8.57 20.84
N VAL A 122 28.65 8.68 21.80
CA VAL A 122 29.54 9.84 21.98
C VAL A 122 30.87 9.36 22.55
N ASP A 123 31.95 9.70 21.85
CA ASP A 123 33.32 9.45 22.31
C ASP A 123 33.74 10.67 23.15
N ALA A 124 33.80 10.52 24.47
CA ALA A 124 34.20 11.59 25.39
C ALA A 124 34.90 11.02 26.61
N GLN A 125 35.99 11.67 27.02
CA GLN A 125 36.82 11.33 28.18
C GLN A 125 36.64 12.29 29.35
N SER A 126 36.10 13.49 29.12
CA SER A 126 35.97 14.53 30.15
C SER A 126 34.55 15.06 30.31
N THR A 127 33.89 15.42 29.21
CA THR A 127 32.57 16.07 29.23
C THR A 127 31.73 15.67 28.03
N ILE A 128 30.45 15.42 28.29
CA ILE A 128 29.43 15.23 27.25
C ILE A 128 28.41 16.35 27.41
N ARG A 129 28.14 17.05 26.31
CA ARG A 129 27.09 18.06 26.20
C ARG A 129 25.99 17.55 25.30
N VAL A 130 24.79 17.34 25.84
CA VAL A 130 23.61 16.93 25.06
C VAL A 130 22.73 18.14 24.79
N TRP A 131 22.64 18.53 23.53
CA TRP A 131 21.75 19.58 23.04
C TRP A 131 20.36 19.02 22.77
N ILE A 132 19.34 19.78 23.15
CA ILE A 132 17.94 19.53 22.81
C ILE A 132 17.59 20.44 21.64
N VAL A 133 17.47 19.84 20.45
CA VAL A 133 17.29 20.56 19.17
C VAL A 133 15.80 20.68 18.87
N GLU A 134 15.10 21.46 19.68
CA GLU A 134 13.66 21.67 19.59
C GLU A 134 13.29 23.16 19.63
N ALA A 135 12.11 23.51 19.12
CA ALA A 135 11.64 24.89 19.09
C ALA A 135 11.36 25.47 20.49
N LYS A 136 11.36 26.80 20.60
CA LYS A 136 11.01 27.50 21.85
C LYS A 136 9.62 27.13 22.34
N GLY A 137 9.53 26.79 23.61
CA GLY A 137 8.34 26.35 24.33
C GLY A 137 8.07 24.86 24.23
N THR A 138 8.87 24.08 23.49
CA THR A 138 8.74 22.62 23.49
C THR A 138 9.03 22.06 24.89
N VAL A 139 8.19 21.14 25.34
CA VAL A 139 8.36 20.42 26.60
C VAL A 139 8.84 19.01 26.27
N VAL A 140 9.98 18.61 26.82
CA VAL A 140 10.57 17.28 26.62
C VAL A 140 10.64 16.52 27.95
N PRO A 141 10.13 15.27 28.00
CA PRO A 141 10.11 14.45 29.21
C PRO A 141 11.48 13.81 29.47
N LEU A 142 12.43 14.64 29.91
CA LEU A 142 13.82 14.29 30.15
C LEU A 142 14.24 14.65 31.57
N ASP A 143 14.71 13.65 32.31
CA ASP A 143 15.12 13.81 33.70
C ASP A 143 16.62 14.06 33.79
N ALA A 144 17.42 13.22 33.13
CA ALA A 144 18.88 13.27 33.22
C ALA A 144 19.59 12.69 31.99
N VAL A 145 20.89 12.95 31.90
CA VAL A 145 21.83 12.30 30.98
C VAL A 145 22.94 11.66 31.82
N ARG A 146 23.23 10.40 31.55
CA ARG A 146 24.32 9.66 32.19
C ARG A 146 25.42 9.37 31.18
N ALA A 147 26.66 9.70 31.55
CA ALA A 147 27.83 9.49 30.72
C ALA A 147 28.38 8.07 30.87
N ASN A 148 29.03 7.60 29.79
CA ASN A 148 29.82 6.37 29.75
C ASN A 148 29.13 5.14 30.37
N VAL A 149 27.86 4.94 30.04
CA VAL A 149 27.04 3.86 30.61
C VAL A 149 27.33 2.50 29.97
N LYS A 150 26.98 1.43 30.71
CA LYS A 150 26.86 0.08 30.16
C LYS A 150 25.56 -0.06 29.37
N VAL A 151 25.63 -0.53 28.13
CA VAL A 151 24.45 -0.88 27.34
C VAL A 151 23.99 -2.28 27.76
N PRO A 152 22.73 -2.50 28.15
CA PRO A 152 22.25 -3.81 28.58
C PRO A 152 22.17 -4.81 27.42
N PHE A 153 22.47 -6.08 27.72
CA PHE A 153 22.19 -7.17 26.79
C PHE A 153 20.68 -7.29 26.64
N HIS A 154 20.19 -7.37 25.40
CA HIS A 154 18.77 -7.50 25.16
C HIS A 154 18.48 -8.15 23.82
N VAL A 155 17.63 -9.17 23.90
CA VAL A 155 17.12 -9.93 22.76
C VAL A 155 15.77 -9.35 22.38
N GLU A 156 15.63 -8.94 21.12
CA GLU A 156 14.40 -8.33 20.60
C GLU A 156 13.55 -9.38 19.88
N PRO A 157 12.38 -9.79 20.42
CA PRO A 157 11.54 -10.79 19.79
C PRO A 157 11.09 -10.40 18.39
N LEU A 158 10.79 -9.12 18.14
CA LEU A 158 10.37 -8.66 16.82
C LEU A 158 11.48 -8.80 15.78
N ARG A 159 12.72 -8.51 16.17
CA ARG A 159 13.91 -8.64 15.30
C ARG A 159 14.23 -10.10 15.02
N LEU A 160 14.16 -10.97 16.03
CA LEU A 160 14.29 -12.41 15.87
C LEU A 160 13.24 -12.98 14.92
N ALA A 161 11.97 -12.60 15.10
CA ALA A 161 10.88 -13.00 14.23
C ALA A 161 11.10 -12.50 12.79
N GLY A 162 11.54 -11.24 12.63
CA GLY A 162 11.89 -10.66 11.32
C GLY A 162 13.02 -11.42 10.62
N MET A 163 14.12 -11.70 11.33
CA MET A 163 15.24 -12.50 10.80
C MET A 163 14.81 -13.92 10.43
N ALA A 164 13.97 -14.55 11.26
CA ALA A 164 13.42 -15.88 10.97
C ALA A 164 12.53 -15.86 9.72
N ALA A 165 11.67 -14.85 9.56
CA ALA A 165 10.84 -14.69 8.37
C ALA A 165 11.69 -14.51 7.10
N ILE A 166 12.70 -13.63 7.13
CA ILE A 166 13.64 -13.43 6.01
C ILE A 166 14.36 -14.73 5.66
N ALA A 167 14.85 -15.44 6.68
CA ALA A 167 15.53 -16.72 6.53
C ALA A 167 14.61 -17.77 5.89
N LEU A 168 13.36 -17.88 6.34
CA LEU A 168 12.36 -18.80 5.78
C LEU A 168 12.06 -18.48 4.32
N LEU A 169 11.85 -17.21 3.96
CA LEU A 169 11.61 -16.78 2.58
C LEU A 169 12.82 -17.09 1.68
N ALA A 170 14.03 -16.80 2.15
CA ALA A 170 15.26 -17.13 1.42
C ALA A 170 15.41 -18.65 1.23
N ALA A 171 15.11 -19.45 2.25
CA ALA A 171 15.14 -20.91 2.17
C ALA A 171 14.06 -21.47 1.23
N ALA A 172 12.88 -20.83 1.19
CA ALA A 172 11.77 -21.20 0.35
C ALA A 172 12.06 -20.94 -1.14
N TRP A 173 12.69 -19.80 -1.48
CA TRP A 173 12.88 -19.40 -2.88
C TRP A 173 14.27 -19.69 -3.46
N ARG A 174 15.27 -20.03 -2.64
CA ARG A 174 16.63 -20.33 -3.15
C ARG A 174 16.59 -21.37 -4.30
N PRO A 175 17.49 -21.28 -5.30
CA PRO A 175 17.45 -22.12 -6.50
C PRO A 175 17.41 -23.65 -6.25
N GLY A 176 17.96 -24.10 -5.11
CA GLY A 176 17.96 -25.50 -4.65
C GLY A 176 16.82 -25.87 -3.70
N SER A 177 15.82 -25.01 -3.51
CA SER A 177 14.65 -25.31 -2.66
C SER A 177 13.79 -26.43 -3.24
N ARG A 178 13.20 -27.25 -2.34
CA ARG A 178 12.20 -28.27 -2.69
C ARG A 178 10.93 -27.68 -3.32
N LEU A 179 10.64 -26.40 -3.10
CA LEU A 179 9.49 -25.74 -3.73
C LEU A 179 9.59 -25.70 -5.27
N TRP A 180 10.81 -25.69 -5.81
CA TRP A 180 11.05 -25.76 -7.26
C TRP A 180 10.74 -27.13 -7.87
N SER A 181 10.69 -28.19 -7.05
CA SER A 181 10.33 -29.55 -7.51
C SER A 181 8.86 -29.90 -7.29
N ILE A 182 8.15 -29.16 -6.43
CA ILE A 182 6.71 -29.38 -6.19
C ILE A 182 5.91 -28.65 -7.26
N ARG A 183 5.07 -29.37 -8.00
CA ARG A 183 4.19 -28.78 -9.02
C ARG A 183 3.00 -28.08 -8.36
N LEU A 184 2.61 -26.93 -8.89
CA LEU A 184 1.35 -26.28 -8.54
C LEU A 184 0.18 -27.16 -9.01
N ASN A 185 -0.66 -27.58 -8.09
CA ASN A 185 -1.86 -28.34 -8.38
C ASN A 185 -3.05 -27.73 -7.62
N PRO A 186 -3.83 -26.85 -8.26
CA PRO A 186 -5.00 -26.23 -7.64
C PRO A 186 -6.11 -27.21 -7.26
N ALA A 187 -6.09 -28.47 -7.72
CA ALA A 187 -7.05 -29.51 -7.31
C ALA A 187 -6.61 -30.25 -6.04
N SER A 188 -5.34 -30.13 -5.62
CA SER A 188 -4.82 -30.84 -4.45
C SER A 188 -5.38 -30.26 -3.15
N ARG A 189 -6.05 -31.12 -2.35
CA ARG A 189 -6.55 -30.75 -1.01
C ARG A 189 -5.43 -30.28 -0.08
N ARG A 190 -4.24 -30.91 -0.16
CA ARG A 190 -3.09 -30.54 0.67
C ARG A 190 -2.58 -29.13 0.36
N GLN A 191 -2.48 -28.77 -0.93
CA GLN A 191 -2.04 -27.41 -1.31
C GLN A 191 -3.08 -26.35 -0.96
N ARG A 192 -4.38 -26.67 -1.10
CA ARG A 192 -5.47 -25.77 -0.66
C ARG A 192 -5.46 -25.56 0.85
N LEU A 193 -5.28 -26.61 1.63
CA LEU A 193 -5.16 -26.51 3.09
C LEU A 193 -3.92 -25.71 3.49
N ALA A 194 -2.78 -25.95 2.85
CA ALA A 194 -1.57 -25.17 3.10
C ALA A 194 -1.79 -23.68 2.78
N LEU A 195 -2.45 -23.37 1.66
CA LEU A 195 -2.81 -21.98 1.33
C LEU A 195 -3.76 -21.37 2.37
N ALA A 196 -4.80 -22.10 2.78
CA ALA A 196 -5.71 -21.63 3.82
C ALA A 196 -4.97 -21.32 5.12
N LEU A 197 -4.11 -22.24 5.58
CA LEU A 197 -3.27 -22.05 6.77
C LEU A 197 -2.31 -20.88 6.64
N LEU A 198 -1.79 -20.59 5.45
CA LEU A 198 -0.95 -19.41 5.20
C LEU A 198 -1.73 -18.09 5.27
N LEU A 199 -3.01 -18.10 4.90
CA LEU A 199 -3.89 -16.93 4.95
C LEU A 199 -4.54 -16.73 6.32
N THR A 200 -4.64 -17.78 7.14
CA THR A 200 -5.26 -17.72 8.48
C THR A 200 -4.66 -16.65 9.40
N PRO A 201 -3.33 -16.52 9.55
CA PRO A 201 -2.76 -15.46 10.39
C PRO A 201 -3.15 -14.06 9.92
N ALA A 202 -3.17 -13.82 8.61
CA ALA A 202 -3.62 -12.55 8.05
C ALA A 202 -5.11 -12.30 8.32
N ALA A 203 -5.95 -13.34 8.24
CA ALA A 203 -7.37 -13.25 8.57
C ALA A 203 -7.59 -12.93 10.05
N ILE A 204 -6.89 -13.62 10.95
CA ILE A 204 -6.97 -13.39 12.41
C ILE A 204 -6.54 -11.96 12.72
N TYR A 205 -5.40 -11.52 12.18
CA TYR A 205 -4.93 -10.14 12.35
C TYR A 205 -5.94 -9.12 11.83
N THR A 206 -6.50 -9.35 10.64
CA THR A 206 -7.52 -8.46 10.05
C THR A 206 -8.74 -8.34 10.95
N ILE A 207 -9.29 -9.48 11.43
CA ILE A 207 -10.45 -9.49 12.32
C ILE A 207 -10.13 -8.79 13.64
N TRP A 208 -8.99 -9.11 14.25
CA TRP A 208 -8.54 -8.49 15.49
C TRP A 208 -8.41 -6.97 15.34
N SER A 209 -7.72 -6.50 14.30
CA SER A 209 -7.53 -5.08 14.05
C SER A 209 -8.83 -4.37 13.71
N ILE A 210 -9.76 -4.99 12.96
CA ILE A 210 -11.11 -4.43 12.73
C ILE A 210 -11.84 -4.22 14.05
N VAL A 211 -11.82 -5.20 14.95
CA VAL A 211 -12.45 -5.08 16.27
C VAL A 211 -11.84 -3.92 17.07
N LEU A 212 -10.51 -3.76 17.04
CA LEU A 212 -9.85 -2.63 17.71
C LEU A 212 -10.25 -1.28 17.11
N HIS A 213 -10.30 -1.16 15.78
CA HIS A 213 -10.73 0.09 15.12
C HIS A 213 -12.17 0.44 15.47
N ILE A 214 -13.08 -0.54 15.52
CA ILE A 214 -14.47 -0.33 15.91
C ILE A 214 -14.57 0.08 17.38
N ARG A 215 -13.81 -0.55 18.28
CA ARG A 215 -13.82 -0.22 19.72
C ARG A 215 -13.22 1.15 20.02
N GLY A 216 -12.18 1.54 19.30
CA GLY A 216 -11.51 2.83 19.42
C GLY A 216 -12.03 3.89 18.46
N ALA A 217 -13.22 3.72 17.88
CA ALA A 217 -13.77 4.64 16.91
C ALA A 217 -13.96 6.03 17.52
N TRP A 218 -13.44 7.05 16.85
CA TRP A 218 -13.61 8.46 17.19
C TRP A 218 -13.79 9.26 15.90
N PRO A 219 -14.59 10.35 15.90
CA PRO A 219 -14.70 11.21 14.73
C PRO A 219 -13.34 11.75 14.29
N LEU A 220 -13.02 11.60 13.01
CA LEU A 220 -11.76 12.03 12.41
C LEU A 220 -11.88 13.44 11.82
N VAL A 221 -12.34 14.37 12.65
CA VAL A 221 -12.52 15.79 12.29
C VAL A 221 -11.47 16.64 13.00
N PHE A 222 -10.66 17.36 12.22
CA PHE A 222 -9.60 18.22 12.69
C PHE A 222 -9.83 19.64 12.20
N HIS A 223 -9.83 20.60 13.12
CA HIS A 223 -10.06 22.01 12.81
C HIS A 223 -9.16 22.89 13.68
N ALA A 224 -8.64 23.95 13.07
CA ALA A 224 -7.93 25.03 13.77
C ALA A 224 -8.56 26.36 13.36
N PRO A 225 -8.63 27.36 14.27
CA PRO A 225 -9.13 28.69 13.93
C PRO A 225 -8.41 29.27 12.71
N GLY A 226 -9.17 29.84 11.78
CA GLY A 226 -8.65 30.41 10.53
C GLY A 226 -8.07 29.39 9.54
N SER A 227 -8.44 28.11 9.67
CA SER A 227 -8.03 27.03 8.77
C SER A 227 -9.23 26.22 8.31
N TYR A 228 -9.05 25.43 7.25
CA TYR A 228 -10.03 24.46 6.79
C TYR A 228 -10.42 23.45 7.88
N THR A 229 -11.64 22.91 7.75
CA THR A 229 -12.08 21.74 8.50
C THR A 229 -11.70 20.48 7.72
N TYR A 230 -10.79 19.69 8.29
CA TYR A 230 -10.37 18.42 7.72
C TYR A 230 -11.17 17.28 8.33
N ASP A 231 -12.13 16.76 7.58
CA ASP A 231 -12.97 15.64 8.00
C ASP A 231 -12.69 14.42 7.11
N PHE A 232 -12.27 13.33 7.75
CA PHE A 232 -11.86 12.09 7.10
C PHE A 232 -12.96 11.00 7.09
N ASP A 233 -14.15 11.30 7.58
CA ASP A 233 -15.29 10.36 7.67
C ASP A 233 -16.23 10.46 6.46
N GLN A 234 -15.73 10.91 5.29
CA GLN A 234 -16.54 11.17 4.08
C GLN A 234 -17.45 10.01 3.67
N TYR A 235 -16.95 8.77 3.70
CA TYR A 235 -17.73 7.59 3.33
C TYR A 235 -18.85 7.28 4.34
N ALA A 236 -18.62 7.63 5.61
CA ALA A 236 -19.62 7.51 6.63
C ALA A 236 -20.71 8.57 6.46
N HIS A 237 -20.35 9.83 6.14
CA HIS A 237 -21.33 10.86 5.79
C HIS A 237 -22.13 10.51 4.54
N ALA A 238 -21.48 9.97 3.50
CA ALA A 238 -22.17 9.52 2.29
C ALA A 238 -23.14 8.37 2.59
N ALA A 239 -22.77 7.43 3.45
CA ALA A 239 -23.66 6.36 3.88
C ALA A 239 -24.87 6.88 4.67
N ASP A 240 -24.64 7.85 5.56
CA ASP A 240 -25.70 8.46 6.37
C ASP A 240 -26.70 9.22 5.50
N ALA A 241 -26.22 10.02 4.55
CA ALA A 241 -27.07 10.69 3.56
C ALA A 241 -27.97 9.73 2.78
N LEU A 242 -27.40 8.60 2.33
CA LEU A 242 -28.14 7.56 1.60
C LEU A 242 -29.20 6.88 2.48
N LEU A 243 -28.91 6.65 3.77
CA LEU A 243 -29.88 6.11 4.73
C LEU A 243 -31.02 7.11 5.00
N HIS A 244 -30.75 8.41 4.94
CA HIS A 244 -31.74 9.48 5.02
C HIS A 244 -32.44 9.79 3.68
N GLY A 245 -32.13 9.04 2.61
CA GLY A 245 -32.84 9.08 1.34
C GLY A 245 -32.45 10.24 0.41
N HIS A 246 -31.28 10.85 0.62
CA HIS A 246 -30.79 11.95 -0.20
C HIS A 246 -29.32 11.76 -0.60
N ALA A 247 -28.81 12.66 -1.46
CA ALA A 247 -27.50 12.51 -2.11
C ALA A 247 -26.45 13.54 -1.68
N TRP A 248 -26.85 14.58 -0.95
CA TRP A 248 -25.94 15.59 -0.38
C TRP A 248 -25.52 15.17 1.02
N LEU A 249 -24.51 15.80 1.60
CA LEU A 249 -24.07 15.50 2.96
C LEU A 249 -24.71 16.48 3.94
N ASP A 250 -25.15 15.98 5.09
CA ASP A 250 -25.72 16.78 6.17
C ASP A 250 -24.62 17.49 6.97
N LEU A 251 -23.88 18.37 6.27
CA LEU A 251 -22.81 19.19 6.81
C LEU A 251 -23.20 20.68 6.75
N PRO A 252 -22.86 21.48 7.78
CA PRO A 252 -23.14 22.92 7.80
C PRO A 252 -22.45 23.67 6.65
N VAL A 253 -23.11 24.73 6.17
CA VAL A 253 -22.60 25.63 5.14
C VAL A 253 -22.68 27.06 5.70
N PRO A 254 -21.54 27.77 5.83
CA PRO A 254 -21.57 29.18 6.21
C PRO A 254 -22.20 30.06 5.11
N ASP A 255 -23.04 31.02 5.50
CA ASP A 255 -23.75 31.91 4.57
C ASP A 255 -22.78 32.75 3.72
N GLU A 256 -21.67 33.20 4.32
CA GLU A 256 -20.62 33.96 3.64
C GLU A 256 -19.88 33.12 2.59
N PHE A 257 -19.74 31.81 2.84
CA PHE A 257 -19.15 30.88 1.88
C PHE A 257 -20.12 30.53 0.75
N ALA A 258 -21.39 30.29 1.06
CA ALA A 258 -22.43 30.03 0.06
C ALA A 258 -22.65 31.23 -0.87
N SER A 259 -22.61 32.45 -0.33
CA SER A 259 -22.77 33.68 -1.11
C SER A 259 -21.51 34.15 -1.84
N ALA A 260 -20.37 33.47 -1.67
CA ALA A 260 -19.13 33.81 -2.36
C ALA A 260 -19.27 33.63 -3.88
N SER A 261 -18.81 34.61 -4.66
CA SER A 261 -18.93 34.57 -6.13
C SER A 261 -18.12 33.46 -6.79
N ASN A 262 -17.00 33.07 -6.19
CA ASN A 262 -16.20 31.91 -6.61
C ASN A 262 -15.66 31.20 -5.36
N PRO A 263 -16.42 30.26 -4.77
CA PRO A 263 -15.99 29.53 -3.58
C PRO A 263 -14.82 28.59 -3.85
N TYR A 264 -14.51 28.31 -5.12
CA TYR A 264 -13.42 27.40 -5.53
C TYR A 264 -12.05 28.07 -5.54
N ASP A 265 -12.00 29.41 -5.67
CA ASP A 265 -10.76 30.18 -5.66
C ASP A 265 -10.06 30.10 -4.29
N PRO A 266 -8.81 29.59 -4.20
CA PRO A 266 -8.06 29.56 -2.95
C PRO A 266 -7.94 30.94 -2.28
N ALA A 267 -7.77 32.02 -3.05
CA ALA A 267 -7.61 33.37 -2.50
C ALA A 267 -8.91 33.92 -1.89
N VAL A 268 -10.07 33.50 -2.39
CA VAL A 268 -11.37 33.82 -1.77
C VAL A 268 -11.49 33.07 -0.44
N ARG A 269 -11.19 31.77 -0.45
CA ARG A 269 -11.26 30.93 0.76
C ARG A 269 -10.30 31.38 1.85
N ASP A 270 -9.07 31.74 1.50
CA ASP A 270 -8.08 32.23 2.48
C ASP A 270 -8.54 33.52 3.17
N ARG A 271 -9.22 34.43 2.45
CA ARG A 271 -9.84 35.63 3.04
C ARG A 271 -10.97 35.27 3.99
N LEU A 272 -11.91 34.43 3.56
CA LEU A 272 -13.03 33.98 4.39
C LEU A 272 -12.53 33.29 5.68
N LEU A 273 -11.54 32.40 5.57
CA LEU A 273 -10.93 31.75 6.72
C LEU A 273 -10.26 32.77 7.66
N THR A 274 -9.56 33.77 7.13
CA THR A 274 -8.93 34.84 7.93
C THR A 274 -9.98 35.69 8.66
N GLU A 275 -11.15 35.90 8.05
CA GLU A 275 -12.30 36.60 8.63
C GLU A 275 -13.06 35.75 9.66
N GLY A 276 -12.69 34.48 9.85
CA GLY A 276 -13.27 33.58 10.84
C GLY A 276 -14.45 32.75 10.32
N VAL A 277 -14.70 32.75 9.01
CA VAL A 277 -15.76 31.93 8.39
C VAL A 277 -15.39 30.45 8.49
N THR A 278 -16.21 29.70 9.22
CA THR A 278 -16.01 28.27 9.49
C THR A 278 -17.36 27.58 9.69
N PRO A 279 -17.54 26.30 9.29
CA PRO A 279 -16.55 25.43 8.66
C PRO A 279 -16.49 25.56 7.13
N ILE A 280 -15.27 25.53 6.58
CA ILE A 280 -15.04 25.28 5.17
C ILE A 280 -14.33 23.92 5.06
N TYR A 281 -15.03 22.94 4.50
CA TYR A 281 -14.55 21.56 4.47
C TYR A 281 -13.52 21.33 3.37
N TRP A 282 -12.39 20.74 3.74
CA TRP A 282 -11.34 20.38 2.79
C TRP A 282 -11.68 19.06 2.08
N ASP A 283 -11.44 19.02 0.78
CA ASP A 283 -11.59 17.84 -0.07
C ASP A 283 -13.02 17.28 -0.17
N TYR A 284 -14.01 18.17 -0.06
CA TYR A 284 -15.40 17.91 -0.39
C TYR A 284 -15.81 18.68 -1.64
N ALA A 285 -16.82 18.18 -2.36
CA ALA A 285 -17.40 18.90 -3.49
C ALA A 285 -18.51 19.84 -2.98
N PHE A 286 -18.45 21.11 -3.39
CA PHE A 286 -19.47 22.11 -3.03
C PHE A 286 -20.21 22.59 -4.27
N LEU A 287 -21.53 22.38 -4.32
CA LEU A 287 -22.37 22.78 -5.44
C LEU A 287 -23.80 23.08 -4.96
N ASN A 288 -24.41 24.16 -5.46
CA ASN A 288 -25.79 24.55 -5.14
C ASN A 288 -26.07 24.57 -3.62
N ASP A 289 -25.20 25.23 -2.87
CA ASP A 289 -25.28 25.39 -1.41
C ASP A 289 -25.29 24.08 -0.62
N ARG A 290 -24.73 23.01 -1.19
CA ARG A 290 -24.67 21.67 -0.57
C ARG A 290 -23.29 21.05 -0.71
N TRP A 291 -22.92 20.28 0.31
CA TRP A 291 -21.73 19.45 0.31
C TRP A 291 -22.02 18.08 -0.29
N TYR A 292 -21.07 17.54 -1.05
CA TYR A 292 -21.12 16.21 -1.63
C TYR A 292 -19.76 15.53 -1.45
N SER A 293 -19.77 14.20 -1.31
CA SER A 293 -18.56 13.43 -1.58
C SER A 293 -18.45 13.19 -3.09
N TYR A 294 -17.32 13.52 -3.69
CA TYR A 294 -17.05 13.24 -5.11
C TYR A 294 -16.44 11.84 -5.33
N PHE A 295 -16.15 11.11 -4.24
CA PHE A 295 -15.70 9.72 -4.31
C PHE A 295 -16.82 8.78 -4.79
N GLY A 296 -16.42 7.66 -5.38
CA GLY A 296 -17.37 6.63 -5.80
C GLY A 296 -18.20 6.13 -4.61
N VAL A 297 -19.52 6.05 -4.79
CA VAL A 297 -20.51 5.75 -3.74
C VAL A 297 -20.59 4.28 -3.33
N LEU A 298 -20.10 3.36 -4.16
CA LEU A 298 -20.30 1.93 -3.96
C LEU A 298 -19.70 1.39 -2.64
N PRO A 299 -18.49 1.81 -2.20
CA PRO A 299 -18.00 1.42 -0.88
C PRO A 299 -18.93 1.87 0.25
N ALA A 300 -19.54 3.05 0.15
CA ALA A 300 -20.53 3.53 1.13
C ALA A 300 -21.73 2.57 1.19
N LEU A 301 -22.27 2.20 0.03
CA LEU A 301 -23.41 1.27 -0.09
C LEU A 301 -23.12 -0.15 0.40
N LEU A 302 -21.92 -0.67 0.14
CA LEU A 302 -21.60 -2.07 0.43
C LEU A 302 -21.06 -2.30 1.85
N LEU A 303 -20.43 -1.29 2.46
CA LEU A 303 -19.74 -1.45 3.74
C LEU A 303 -20.29 -0.51 4.82
N PHE A 304 -20.37 0.79 4.53
CA PHE A 304 -20.65 1.81 5.55
C PHE A 304 -22.15 1.87 5.90
N ALA A 305 -23.05 1.95 4.91
CA ALA A 305 -24.49 2.03 5.15
C ALA A 305 -25.06 0.77 5.83
N PRO A 306 -24.70 -0.47 5.42
CA PRO A 306 -25.16 -1.67 6.12
C PRO A 306 -24.66 -1.72 7.56
N TYR A 307 -23.40 -1.32 7.81
CA TYR A 307 -22.87 -1.25 9.17
C TYR A 307 -23.62 -0.20 9.99
N GLN A 308 -23.77 1.03 9.49
CA GLN A 308 -24.47 2.10 10.19
C GLN A 308 -25.90 1.71 10.53
N ALA A 309 -26.66 1.14 9.58
CA ALA A 309 -28.02 0.72 9.81
C ALA A 309 -28.12 -0.36 10.92
N ILE A 310 -27.28 -1.40 10.85
CA ILE A 310 -27.33 -2.53 11.79
C ILE A 310 -26.76 -2.15 13.16
N ALA A 311 -25.57 -1.54 13.18
CA ALA A 311 -24.86 -1.20 14.41
C ALA A 311 -25.59 -0.09 15.17
N SER A 312 -26.10 0.93 14.48
CA SER A 312 -26.82 2.01 15.15
C SER A 312 -28.15 1.52 15.73
N ALA A 313 -28.88 0.67 15.00
CA ALA A 313 -30.10 0.05 15.51
C ALA A 313 -29.83 -0.83 16.75
N ALA A 314 -28.75 -1.61 16.72
CA ALA A 314 -28.37 -2.46 17.85
C ALA A 314 -27.88 -1.66 19.08
N ALA A 315 -27.22 -0.53 18.87
CA ALA A 315 -26.65 0.30 19.94
C ALA A 315 -27.59 1.40 20.44
N GLY A 316 -28.70 1.67 19.75
CA GLY A 316 -29.63 2.77 20.07
C GLY A 316 -29.02 4.17 19.88
N ARG A 317 -27.92 4.29 19.12
CA ARG A 317 -27.23 5.57 18.83
C ARG A 317 -26.54 5.50 17.47
N PRO A 318 -26.32 6.63 16.77
CA PRO A 318 -25.58 6.65 15.50
C PRO A 318 -24.16 6.09 15.68
N LEU A 319 -23.80 5.11 14.88
CA LEU A 319 -22.48 4.50 14.82
C LEU A 319 -21.97 4.46 13.39
N MET A 320 -20.86 5.12 13.15
CA MET A 320 -20.18 5.12 11.86
C MET A 320 -19.15 3.99 11.78
N LEU A 321 -19.03 3.34 10.61
CA LEU A 321 -17.96 2.39 10.37
C LEU A 321 -16.63 3.15 10.24
N PRO A 322 -15.62 2.88 11.09
CA PRO A 322 -14.32 3.53 10.94
C PRO A 322 -13.69 3.17 9.61
N THR A 323 -13.18 4.16 8.89
CA THR A 323 -12.56 3.96 7.56
C THR A 323 -11.43 2.93 7.59
N GLY A 324 -10.63 2.90 8.67
CA GLY A 324 -9.59 1.89 8.86
C GLY A 324 -10.13 0.45 8.90
N ALA A 325 -11.29 0.23 9.52
CA ALA A 325 -11.92 -1.09 9.56
C ALA A 325 -12.39 -1.55 8.16
N ALA A 326 -13.00 -0.64 7.39
CA ALA A 326 -13.39 -0.91 6.01
C ALA A 326 -12.16 -1.23 5.14
N MET A 327 -11.09 -0.44 5.28
CA MET A 327 -9.83 -0.66 4.56
C MET A 327 -9.22 -2.04 4.83
N LEU A 328 -9.16 -2.46 6.10
CA LEU A 328 -8.64 -3.78 6.46
C LEU A 328 -9.43 -4.92 5.81
N ALA A 329 -10.78 -4.83 5.81
CA ALA A 329 -11.63 -5.82 5.15
C ALA A 329 -11.40 -5.87 3.63
N LEU A 330 -11.34 -4.70 2.98
CA LEU A 330 -11.08 -4.58 1.55
C LEU A 330 -9.70 -5.14 1.17
N LEU A 331 -8.65 -4.76 1.90
CA LEU A 331 -7.28 -5.19 1.63
C LEU A 331 -7.05 -6.69 1.91
N PHE A 332 -7.75 -7.26 2.89
CA PHE A 332 -7.77 -8.71 3.06
C PHE A 332 -8.43 -9.40 1.86
N GLY A 333 -9.52 -8.84 1.33
CA GLY A 333 -10.11 -9.28 0.07
C GLY A 333 -9.11 -9.21 -1.09
N VAL A 334 -8.39 -8.09 -1.24
CA VAL A 334 -7.33 -7.92 -2.25
C VAL A 334 -6.27 -9.02 -2.12
N LEU A 335 -5.82 -9.31 -0.90
CA LEU A 335 -4.86 -10.38 -0.63
C LEU A 335 -5.39 -11.74 -1.10
N VAL A 336 -6.60 -12.12 -0.68
CA VAL A 336 -7.21 -13.41 -1.03
C VAL A 336 -7.39 -13.53 -2.54
N PHE A 337 -8.06 -12.58 -3.18
CA PHE A 337 -8.36 -12.68 -4.60
C PHE A 337 -7.16 -12.40 -5.50
N GLY A 338 -6.17 -11.60 -5.07
CA GLY A 338 -4.89 -11.46 -5.75
C GLY A 338 -4.12 -12.79 -5.78
N VAL A 339 -4.08 -13.51 -4.65
CA VAL A 339 -3.47 -14.85 -4.59
C VAL A 339 -4.22 -15.83 -5.49
N LEU A 340 -5.55 -15.89 -5.39
CA LEU A 340 -6.37 -16.81 -6.19
C LEU A 340 -6.31 -16.51 -7.69
N LEU A 341 -6.34 -15.24 -8.09
CA LEU A 341 -6.15 -14.77 -9.45
C LEU A 341 -4.81 -15.24 -10.00
N THR A 342 -3.74 -15.00 -9.25
CA THR A 342 -2.39 -15.39 -9.66
C THR A 342 -2.25 -16.89 -9.81
N ILE A 343 -2.73 -17.68 -8.85
CA ILE A 343 -2.68 -19.15 -8.93
C ILE A 343 -3.42 -19.65 -10.18
N ARG A 344 -4.62 -19.11 -10.45
CA ARG A 344 -5.43 -19.49 -11.62
C ARG A 344 -4.73 -19.10 -12.92
N LEU A 345 -4.16 -17.90 -12.97
CA LEU A 345 -3.44 -17.41 -14.14
C LEU A 345 -2.17 -18.23 -14.39
N VAL A 346 -1.32 -18.44 -13.39
CA VAL A 346 -0.10 -19.26 -13.50
C VAL A 346 -0.44 -20.67 -13.96
N HIS A 347 -1.45 -21.32 -13.37
CA HIS A 347 -1.85 -22.66 -13.78
C HIS A 347 -2.35 -22.71 -15.24
N ARG A 348 -3.05 -21.67 -15.70
CA ARG A 348 -3.51 -21.54 -17.10
C ARG A 348 -2.34 -21.29 -18.07
N LEU A 349 -1.36 -20.49 -17.66
CA LEU A 349 -0.19 -20.15 -18.46
C LEU A 349 0.81 -21.32 -18.54
N ALA A 350 1.00 -22.02 -17.43
CA ALA A 350 1.98 -23.09 -17.28
C ALA A 350 1.43 -24.15 -16.31
N PRO A 351 0.73 -25.18 -16.82
CA PRO A 351 0.14 -26.23 -15.99
C PRO A 351 1.15 -27.01 -15.15
N HIS A 352 2.43 -27.00 -15.56
CA HIS A 352 3.54 -27.65 -14.86
C HIS A 352 4.41 -26.69 -14.03
N ALA A 353 3.93 -25.46 -13.79
CA ALA A 353 4.67 -24.49 -12.98
C ALA A 353 4.98 -25.05 -11.59
N SER A 354 6.17 -24.73 -11.08
CA SER A 354 6.55 -25.06 -9.72
C SER A 354 5.82 -24.17 -8.71
N LEU A 355 5.69 -24.67 -7.48
CA LEU A 355 5.13 -23.92 -6.36
C LEU A 355 5.99 -22.69 -6.02
N ALA A 356 7.32 -22.80 -6.20
CA ALA A 356 8.23 -21.67 -6.08
C ALA A 356 7.87 -20.55 -7.08
N ALA A 357 7.83 -20.86 -8.38
CA ALA A 357 7.48 -19.88 -9.41
C ALA A 357 6.08 -19.25 -9.16
N ALA A 358 5.10 -20.07 -8.78
CA ALA A 358 3.76 -19.59 -8.45
C ALA A 358 3.76 -18.64 -7.24
N SER A 359 4.45 -18.98 -6.14
CA SER A 359 4.53 -18.13 -4.96
C SER A 359 5.29 -16.82 -5.21
N MET A 360 6.34 -16.85 -6.05
CA MET A 360 7.06 -15.64 -6.47
C MET A 360 6.17 -14.76 -7.36
N ALA A 361 5.36 -15.34 -8.25
CA ALA A 361 4.37 -14.59 -9.03
C ALA A 361 3.30 -13.95 -8.14
N VAL A 362 2.85 -14.64 -7.09
CA VAL A 362 1.93 -14.08 -6.07
C VAL A 362 2.57 -12.87 -5.39
N ALA A 363 3.81 -13.01 -4.89
CA ALA A 363 4.53 -11.90 -4.28
C ALA A 363 4.71 -10.73 -5.26
N THR A 364 4.98 -11.02 -6.53
CA THR A 364 5.10 -10.00 -7.59
C THR A 364 3.81 -9.24 -7.81
N LEU A 365 2.64 -9.92 -7.84
CA LEU A 365 1.36 -9.24 -8.00
C LEU A 365 1.07 -8.32 -6.80
N LEU A 366 1.23 -8.84 -5.58
CA LEU A 366 0.88 -8.10 -4.35
C LEU A 366 1.80 -6.89 -4.12
N LEU A 367 3.09 -7.02 -4.42
CA LEU A 367 4.05 -5.91 -4.29
C LEU A 367 3.91 -4.94 -5.47
N GLY A 368 3.87 -5.47 -6.70
CA GLY A 368 3.84 -4.68 -7.93
C GLY A 368 2.52 -3.96 -8.21
N SER A 369 1.41 -4.39 -7.59
CA SER A 369 0.16 -3.61 -7.60
C SER A 369 0.22 -2.37 -6.72
N ASN A 370 1.33 -2.13 -6.02
CA ASN A 370 1.48 -1.10 -5.00
C ASN A 370 0.45 -1.22 -3.86
N ALA A 371 -0.15 -2.40 -3.65
CA ALA A 371 -1.11 -2.63 -2.56
C ALA A 371 -0.49 -2.38 -1.18
N GLY A 372 0.82 -2.60 -1.03
CA GLY A 372 1.56 -2.29 0.19
C GLY A 372 1.41 -0.83 0.64
N TYR A 373 1.33 0.12 -0.30
CA TYR A 373 1.08 1.53 0.02
C TYR A 373 -0.26 1.72 0.76
N LEU A 374 -1.31 1.02 0.31
CA LEU A 374 -2.65 1.13 0.89
C LEU A 374 -2.72 0.56 2.32
N TRP A 375 -1.85 -0.40 2.66
CA TRP A 375 -1.73 -0.92 4.04
C TRP A 375 -1.09 0.08 5.00
N PHE A 376 -0.31 1.04 4.51
CA PHE A 376 0.25 2.11 5.34
C PHE A 376 -0.67 3.32 5.47
N ARG A 377 -1.55 3.53 4.50
CA ARG A 377 -2.44 4.69 4.44
C ARG A 377 -3.91 4.26 4.48
N MET A 378 -4.39 3.93 5.67
CA MET A 378 -5.76 3.44 5.89
C MET A 378 -6.79 4.57 6.06
N ASN A 379 -6.77 5.57 5.18
CA ASN A 379 -7.73 6.68 5.16
C ASN A 379 -8.69 6.61 3.96
N PHE A 380 -9.62 7.56 3.87
CA PHE A 380 -10.70 7.53 2.88
C PHE A 380 -10.18 7.59 1.43
N TYR A 381 -9.04 8.24 1.19
CA TYR A 381 -8.41 8.28 -0.14
C TYR A 381 -8.03 6.90 -0.67
N SER A 382 -7.79 5.92 0.21
CA SER A 382 -7.34 4.57 -0.16
C SER A 382 -8.51 3.61 -0.41
N VAL A 383 -9.71 3.93 0.10
CA VAL A 383 -10.93 3.12 -0.06
C VAL A 383 -11.26 2.86 -1.53
N PRO A 384 -11.34 3.86 -2.44
CA PRO A 384 -11.69 3.61 -3.84
C PRO A 384 -10.68 2.69 -4.53
N PHE A 385 -9.38 2.82 -4.22
CA PHE A 385 -8.33 1.95 -4.78
C PHE A 385 -8.44 0.52 -4.25
N ALA A 386 -8.60 0.34 -2.93
CA ALA A 386 -8.70 -0.98 -2.32
C ALA A 386 -9.96 -1.74 -2.79
N ALA A 387 -11.11 -1.05 -2.82
CA ALA A 387 -12.36 -1.61 -3.33
C ALA A 387 -12.26 -1.98 -4.80
N SER A 388 -11.74 -1.09 -5.65
CA SER A 388 -11.59 -1.37 -7.08
C SER A 388 -10.58 -2.48 -7.38
N MET A 389 -9.47 -2.54 -6.65
CA MET A 389 -8.50 -3.62 -6.82
C MET A 389 -9.09 -4.97 -6.39
N LEU A 390 -9.86 -5.02 -5.30
CA LEU A 390 -10.60 -6.21 -4.88
C LEU A 390 -11.57 -6.68 -5.97
N LEU A 391 -12.46 -5.79 -6.41
CA LEU A 391 -13.47 -6.08 -7.41
C LEU A 391 -12.85 -6.50 -8.74
N THR A 392 -11.76 -5.86 -9.15
CA THR A 392 -11.02 -6.21 -10.37
C THR A 392 -10.36 -7.58 -10.26
N PHE A 393 -9.71 -7.89 -9.14
CA PHE A 393 -9.07 -9.20 -8.94
C PHE A 393 -10.10 -10.31 -8.86
N LEU A 394 -11.21 -10.10 -8.16
CA LEU A 394 -12.36 -11.02 -8.13
C LEU A 394 -12.97 -11.20 -9.52
N GLY A 395 -13.22 -10.11 -10.25
CA GLY A 395 -13.82 -10.14 -11.58
C GLY A 395 -12.96 -10.88 -12.60
N LEU A 396 -11.66 -10.59 -12.64
CA LEU A 396 -10.71 -11.29 -13.50
C LEU A 396 -10.54 -12.77 -13.08
N TRP A 397 -10.56 -13.06 -11.78
CA TRP A 397 -10.53 -14.44 -11.31
C TRP A 397 -11.76 -15.20 -11.80
N LEU A 398 -12.96 -14.63 -11.68
CA LEU A 398 -14.22 -15.20 -12.19
C LEU A 398 -14.17 -15.42 -13.70
N TRP A 399 -13.76 -14.41 -14.47
CA TRP A 399 -13.61 -14.51 -15.93
C TRP A 399 -12.60 -15.57 -16.38
N LEU A 400 -11.45 -15.68 -15.71
CA LEU A 400 -10.50 -16.76 -15.98
C LEU A 400 -11.07 -18.14 -15.65
N GLY A 401 -12.02 -18.22 -14.71
CA GLY A 401 -12.75 -19.44 -14.34
C GLY A 401 -14.01 -19.70 -15.17
N ALA A 402 -14.35 -18.81 -16.11
CA ALA A 402 -15.53 -18.95 -16.95
C ALA A 402 -15.34 -20.01 -18.05
N GLU A 403 -14.13 -20.17 -18.57
CA GLU A 403 -13.82 -21.20 -19.57
C GLU A 403 -13.71 -22.58 -18.89
N ARG A 404 -14.51 -23.54 -19.37
CA ARG A 404 -14.61 -24.90 -18.84
C ARG A 404 -14.46 -25.91 -19.97
N THR A 405 -13.89 -27.08 -19.67
CA THR A 405 -13.90 -28.21 -20.62
C THR A 405 -15.31 -28.80 -20.69
N ALA A 406 -15.74 -29.15 -21.89
CA ALA A 406 -17.10 -29.66 -22.17
C ALA A 406 -17.48 -30.94 -21.39
N LYS A 407 -16.50 -31.66 -20.85
CA LYS A 407 -16.63 -32.91 -20.07
C LYS A 407 -16.56 -32.71 -18.54
N ALA A 408 -16.37 -31.49 -18.04
CA ALA A 408 -16.24 -31.24 -16.60
C ALA A 408 -17.61 -31.37 -15.90
N GLY A 409 -17.83 -32.48 -15.20
CA GLY A 409 -19.03 -32.73 -14.41
C GLY A 409 -19.15 -31.80 -13.19
N GLY A 410 -20.39 -31.37 -12.87
CA GLY A 410 -20.73 -30.64 -11.63
C GLY A 410 -21.56 -29.36 -11.80
N ILE A 411 -21.68 -28.79 -13.01
CA ILE A 411 -22.55 -27.64 -13.30
C ILE A 411 -23.65 -28.10 -14.28
N MET A 412 -24.91 -27.73 -14.03
CA MET A 412 -26.00 -28.04 -14.96
C MET A 412 -25.66 -27.50 -16.35
N GLN A 413 -25.75 -28.34 -17.39
CA GLN A 413 -25.38 -27.99 -18.77
C GLN A 413 -26.06 -26.68 -19.26
N ARG A 414 -27.25 -26.37 -18.74
CA ARG A 414 -28.01 -25.14 -19.04
C ARG A 414 -27.29 -23.82 -18.71
N HIS A 415 -26.28 -23.82 -17.83
CA HIS A 415 -25.53 -22.60 -17.48
C HIS A 415 -24.23 -22.45 -18.30
N LEU A 416 -23.99 -23.35 -19.25
CA LEU A 416 -22.84 -23.33 -20.14
C LEU A 416 -23.27 -22.88 -21.53
N TRP A 417 -22.58 -21.90 -22.08
CA TRP A 417 -22.73 -21.49 -23.45
C TRP A 417 -21.62 -22.10 -24.31
N ARG A 418 -22.00 -22.62 -25.48
CA ARG A 418 -21.07 -23.17 -26.49
C ARG A 418 -21.34 -22.49 -27.82
N ALA A 419 -20.28 -22.19 -28.56
CA ALA A 419 -20.41 -21.65 -29.91
C ALA A 419 -21.04 -22.69 -30.86
N ASN A 420 -20.62 -23.95 -30.74
CA ASN A 420 -21.22 -25.08 -31.44
C ASN A 420 -21.03 -26.37 -30.64
N ASP A 421 -21.77 -27.43 -30.97
CA ASP A 421 -21.73 -28.71 -30.27
C ASP A 421 -20.38 -29.43 -30.34
N ARG A 422 -19.56 -29.06 -31.33
CA ARG A 422 -18.20 -29.58 -31.53
C ARG A 422 -17.15 -28.83 -30.71
N SER A 423 -17.52 -27.77 -30.00
CA SER A 423 -16.58 -26.96 -29.23
C SER A 423 -16.15 -27.70 -27.96
N GLU A 424 -14.85 -27.94 -27.83
CA GLU A 424 -14.26 -28.62 -26.67
C GLU A 424 -14.34 -27.77 -25.39
N THR A 425 -14.54 -26.46 -25.53
CA THR A 425 -14.59 -25.48 -24.44
C THR A 425 -15.96 -24.79 -24.40
N ALA A 426 -16.51 -24.63 -23.19
CA ALA A 426 -17.75 -23.92 -22.93
C ALA A 426 -17.52 -22.75 -21.97
N LEU A 427 -18.38 -21.74 -22.04
CA LEU A 427 -18.36 -20.58 -21.15
C LEU A 427 -19.43 -20.70 -20.08
N SER A 428 -19.04 -20.59 -18.81
CA SER A 428 -19.98 -20.48 -17.69
C SER A 428 -20.59 -19.08 -17.66
N LEU A 429 -21.88 -18.98 -17.95
CA LEU A 429 -22.63 -17.72 -17.94
C LEU A 429 -22.64 -17.06 -16.54
N PRO A 430 -22.80 -17.79 -15.42
CA PRO A 430 -22.70 -17.19 -14.10
C PRO A 430 -21.33 -16.57 -13.79
N HIS A 431 -20.23 -17.21 -14.19
CA HIS A 431 -18.89 -16.64 -14.00
C HIS A 431 -18.66 -15.41 -14.88
N LEU A 432 -19.18 -15.45 -16.12
CA LEU A 432 -19.11 -14.31 -17.04
C LEU A 432 -19.89 -13.11 -16.48
N ALA A 433 -21.11 -13.34 -16.00
CA ALA A 433 -21.98 -12.33 -15.42
C ALA A 433 -21.47 -11.77 -14.09
N ALA A 434 -21.07 -12.63 -13.16
CA ALA A 434 -20.50 -12.18 -11.89
C ALA A 434 -19.18 -11.42 -12.08
N GLY A 435 -18.34 -11.85 -13.04
CA GLY A 435 -17.12 -11.11 -13.36
C GLY A 435 -17.39 -9.75 -14.00
N ALA A 436 -18.40 -9.66 -14.88
CA ALA A 436 -18.83 -8.41 -15.49
C ALA A 436 -19.43 -7.45 -14.46
N LEU A 437 -20.24 -7.96 -13.52
CA LEU A 437 -20.76 -7.20 -12.37
C LEU A 437 -19.62 -6.59 -11.55
N CYS A 438 -18.62 -7.39 -11.19
CA CYS A 438 -17.47 -6.92 -10.40
C CYS A 438 -16.65 -5.85 -11.14
N ILE A 439 -16.40 -6.03 -12.44
CA ILE A 439 -15.62 -5.06 -13.21
C ILE A 439 -16.41 -3.77 -13.45
N ALA A 440 -17.71 -3.85 -13.71
CA ALA A 440 -18.57 -2.68 -13.86
C ALA A 440 -18.73 -1.90 -12.54
N ALA A 441 -18.74 -2.60 -11.40
CA ALA A 441 -18.76 -2.02 -10.06
C ALA A 441 -17.59 -1.05 -9.78
N ASN A 442 -16.49 -1.13 -10.51
CA ASN A 442 -15.43 -0.13 -10.44
C ASN A 442 -15.90 1.29 -10.79
N ALA A 443 -16.94 1.45 -11.62
CA ALA A 443 -17.52 2.76 -11.92
C ALA A 443 -18.06 3.47 -10.67
N GLY A 444 -18.46 2.71 -9.64
CA GLY A 444 -18.91 3.23 -8.35
C GLY A 444 -17.81 3.28 -7.29
N CYS A 445 -16.58 2.90 -7.61
CA CYS A 445 -15.42 2.97 -6.70
C CYS A 445 -14.37 3.92 -7.31
N ARG A 446 -13.43 3.37 -8.08
CA ARG A 446 -12.46 4.11 -8.89
C ARG A 446 -12.66 3.78 -10.39
N PRO A 447 -13.21 4.70 -11.20
CA PRO A 447 -13.58 4.42 -12.59
C PRO A 447 -12.45 3.93 -13.51
N THR A 448 -11.19 4.32 -13.26
CA THR A 448 -10.02 3.85 -14.02
C THR A 448 -9.93 2.33 -14.06
N PHE A 449 -10.31 1.62 -12.98
CA PHE A 449 -10.30 0.16 -12.93
C PHE A 449 -11.40 -0.49 -13.77
N ALA A 450 -12.48 0.23 -14.13
CA ALA A 450 -13.51 -0.29 -15.04
C ALA A 450 -12.94 -0.61 -16.42
N THR A 451 -11.84 0.04 -16.81
CA THR A 451 -11.11 -0.24 -18.05
C THR A 451 -10.53 -1.66 -18.10
N ALA A 452 -10.44 -2.37 -16.97
CA ALA A 452 -10.11 -3.81 -16.93
C ALA A 452 -11.07 -4.64 -17.80
N ALA A 453 -12.27 -4.13 -18.12
CA ALA A 453 -13.19 -4.75 -19.07
C ALA A 453 -12.55 -5.00 -20.44
N LEU A 454 -11.62 -4.14 -20.87
CA LEU A 454 -10.89 -4.27 -22.14
C LEU A 454 -10.03 -5.54 -22.18
N LEU A 455 -9.59 -6.08 -21.03
CA LEU A 455 -8.89 -7.36 -20.95
C LEU A 455 -9.80 -8.55 -21.29
N GLY A 456 -11.12 -8.38 -21.22
CA GLY A 456 -12.10 -9.37 -21.65
C GLY A 456 -11.96 -9.71 -23.15
N ILE A 457 -11.59 -8.74 -23.98
CA ILE A 457 -11.43 -8.93 -25.43
C ILE A 457 -10.35 -9.98 -25.75
N PRO A 458 -9.07 -9.81 -25.35
CA PRO A 458 -8.06 -10.83 -25.61
C PRO A 458 -8.32 -12.12 -24.83
N LEU A 459 -8.91 -12.06 -23.64
CA LEU A 459 -9.22 -13.23 -22.82
C LEU A 459 -10.23 -14.16 -23.50
N PHE A 460 -11.29 -13.59 -24.08
CA PHE A 460 -12.36 -14.34 -24.74
C PHE A 460 -12.25 -14.35 -26.27
N TRP A 461 -11.14 -13.86 -26.85
CA TRP A 461 -10.94 -13.72 -28.30
C TRP A 461 -11.27 -14.97 -29.12
N ARG A 462 -10.95 -16.16 -28.60
CA ARG A 462 -11.28 -17.44 -29.26
C ARG A 462 -12.80 -17.63 -29.38
N HIS A 463 -13.54 -17.34 -28.32
CA HIS A 463 -15.00 -17.45 -28.26
C HIS A 463 -15.68 -16.35 -29.07
N ILE A 464 -15.15 -15.12 -29.01
CA ILE A 464 -15.62 -13.98 -29.81
C ILE A 464 -15.51 -14.30 -31.31
N ARG A 465 -14.36 -14.80 -31.77
CA ARG A 465 -14.19 -15.19 -33.18
C ARG A 465 -15.09 -16.37 -33.57
N ALA A 466 -15.26 -17.36 -32.69
CA ALA A 466 -16.14 -18.49 -32.96
C ALA A 466 -17.60 -18.03 -33.08
N LEU A 467 -18.05 -17.14 -32.21
CA LEU A 467 -19.38 -16.52 -32.26
C LEU A 467 -19.61 -15.83 -33.61
N PHE A 468 -18.72 -14.92 -34.01
CA PHE A 468 -18.87 -14.20 -35.28
C PHE A 468 -18.78 -15.12 -36.50
N ALA A 469 -17.87 -16.10 -36.50
CA ALA A 469 -17.71 -17.05 -37.60
C ALA A 469 -18.95 -17.95 -37.77
N ASP A 470 -19.52 -18.46 -36.67
CA ASP A 470 -20.70 -19.33 -36.73
C ASP A 470 -21.98 -18.54 -37.03
N LEU A 471 -22.07 -17.27 -36.61
CA LEU A 471 -23.15 -16.37 -37.01
C LEU A 471 -23.09 -16.05 -38.51
N ALA A 472 -21.91 -15.70 -39.03
CA ALA A 472 -21.71 -15.43 -40.46
C ALA A 472 -22.00 -16.67 -41.32
N ALA A 473 -21.62 -17.85 -40.85
CA ALA A 473 -21.91 -19.12 -41.51
C ALA A 473 -23.36 -19.61 -41.31
N ARG A 474 -24.24 -18.84 -40.65
CA ARG A 474 -25.63 -19.20 -40.31
C ARG A 474 -25.76 -20.52 -39.54
N ARG A 475 -24.70 -20.93 -38.82
CA ARG A 475 -24.66 -22.12 -37.95
C ARG A 475 -25.13 -21.82 -36.52
N MET A 476 -25.34 -20.55 -36.20
CA MET A 476 -25.80 -20.06 -34.90
C MET A 476 -26.96 -19.09 -35.08
N SER A 477 -28.02 -19.26 -34.29
CA SER A 477 -29.12 -18.29 -34.22
C SER A 477 -28.70 -17.01 -33.49
N TYR A 478 -29.21 -15.85 -33.92
CA TYR A 478 -29.02 -14.58 -33.23
C TYR A 478 -29.36 -14.65 -31.74
N ARG A 479 -30.46 -15.34 -31.38
CA ARG A 479 -30.86 -15.50 -29.97
C ARG A 479 -29.79 -16.20 -29.14
N HIS A 480 -29.14 -17.22 -29.69
CA HIS A 480 -28.06 -17.95 -29.03
C HIS A 480 -26.77 -17.12 -28.95
N ALA A 481 -26.49 -16.30 -29.96
CA ALA A 481 -25.34 -15.38 -29.96
C ALA A 481 -25.48 -14.27 -28.91
N CYS A 482 -26.71 -13.80 -28.64
CA CYS A 482 -26.99 -12.76 -27.66
C CYS A 482 -26.77 -13.21 -26.21
N VAL A 483 -26.84 -14.51 -25.90
CA VAL A 483 -26.73 -15.02 -24.52
C VAL A 483 -25.44 -14.60 -23.80
N PRO A 484 -24.23 -14.85 -24.33
CA PRO A 484 -22.99 -14.43 -23.67
C PRO A 484 -22.82 -12.90 -23.65
N ILE A 485 -23.38 -12.19 -24.63
CA ILE A 485 -23.36 -10.72 -24.68
C ILE A 485 -24.23 -10.15 -23.55
N ALA A 486 -25.47 -10.63 -23.43
CA ALA A 486 -26.40 -10.26 -22.36
C ALA A 486 -25.83 -10.62 -20.99
N ALA A 487 -25.16 -11.77 -20.86
CA ALA A 487 -24.49 -12.16 -19.62
C ALA A 487 -23.38 -11.18 -19.20
N VAL A 488 -22.81 -10.37 -20.10
CA VAL A 488 -21.85 -9.30 -19.75
C VAL A 488 -22.56 -7.97 -19.57
N LEU A 489 -23.38 -7.56 -20.55
CA LEU A 489 -23.95 -6.22 -20.60
C LEU A 489 -25.07 -6.00 -19.57
N ALA A 490 -25.91 -7.01 -19.29
CA ALA A 490 -27.00 -6.86 -18.32
C ALA A 490 -26.50 -6.60 -16.89
N PRO A 491 -25.57 -7.39 -16.31
CA PRO A 491 -25.02 -7.07 -14.98
C PRO A 491 -24.20 -5.77 -14.98
N ALA A 492 -23.53 -5.43 -16.09
CA ALA A 492 -22.84 -4.14 -16.17
C ALA A 492 -23.82 -2.95 -16.14
N ALA A 493 -24.90 -3.02 -16.92
CA ALA A 493 -25.95 -2.00 -16.93
C ALA A 493 -26.68 -1.89 -15.58
N LEU A 494 -26.92 -3.02 -14.90
CA LEU A 494 -27.51 -3.05 -13.55
C LEU A 494 -26.72 -2.21 -12.54
N VAL A 495 -25.41 -2.08 -12.72
CA VAL A 495 -24.54 -1.31 -11.82
C VAL A 495 -24.31 0.10 -12.35
N VAL A 496 -24.00 0.26 -13.63
CA VAL A 496 -23.64 1.56 -14.21
C VAL A 496 -24.84 2.50 -14.28
N MET A 497 -26.03 2.00 -14.64
CA MET A 497 -27.20 2.88 -14.82
C MET A 497 -27.63 3.58 -13.52
N PRO A 498 -27.74 2.90 -12.36
CA PRO A 498 -28.00 3.58 -11.08
C PRO A 498 -26.92 4.59 -10.70
N LEU A 499 -25.65 4.32 -11.00
CA LEU A 499 -24.55 5.24 -10.72
C LEU A 499 -24.63 6.50 -11.57
N LEU A 500 -24.95 6.38 -12.86
CA LEU A 500 -25.18 7.52 -13.74
C LEU A 500 -26.39 8.34 -13.27
N ALA A 501 -27.47 7.69 -12.83
CA ALA A 501 -28.62 8.38 -12.26
C ALA A 501 -28.24 9.12 -10.95
N TYR A 502 -27.45 8.50 -10.09
CA TYR A 502 -26.95 9.11 -8.86
C TYR A 502 -26.07 10.35 -9.13
N ASN A 503 -25.23 10.31 -10.17
CA ASN A 503 -24.46 11.46 -10.63
C ASN A 503 -25.36 12.59 -11.13
N ALA A 504 -26.38 12.25 -11.94
CA ALA A 504 -27.34 13.24 -12.43
C ALA A 504 -28.10 13.95 -11.29
N VAL A 505 -28.41 13.24 -10.19
CA VAL A 505 -29.03 13.83 -8.99
C VAL A 505 -28.08 14.76 -8.25
N ARG A 506 -26.79 14.43 -8.13
CA ARG A 506 -25.81 15.24 -7.40
C ARG A 506 -25.33 16.47 -8.16
N PHE A 507 -25.06 16.30 -9.46
CA PHE A 507 -24.31 17.27 -10.25
C PHE A 507 -25.05 17.70 -11.53
N GLY A 508 -26.30 17.26 -11.72
CA GLY A 508 -27.11 17.64 -12.87
C GLY A 508 -26.78 16.89 -14.18
N SER A 509 -25.73 16.05 -14.20
CA SER A 509 -25.32 15.28 -15.38
C SER A 509 -24.90 13.84 -15.02
N PRO A 510 -25.27 12.83 -15.83
CA PRO A 510 -24.88 11.44 -15.56
C PRO A 510 -23.37 11.20 -15.63
N THR A 511 -22.64 12.03 -16.38
CA THR A 511 -21.18 11.89 -16.58
C THR A 511 -20.38 12.90 -15.76
N ASP A 512 -21.03 13.73 -14.94
CA ASP A 512 -20.34 14.60 -14.00
C ASP A 512 -20.12 13.83 -12.68
N PHE A 513 -18.87 13.74 -12.25
CA PHE A 513 -18.46 13.04 -11.03
C PHE A 513 -18.16 14.00 -9.88
N GLY A 514 -18.23 15.31 -10.11
CA GLY A 514 -18.08 16.36 -9.10
C GLY A 514 -16.64 16.71 -8.74
N SER A 515 -15.63 16.17 -9.43
CA SER A 515 -14.22 16.49 -9.18
C SER A 515 -13.89 17.96 -9.44
N ASP A 516 -14.61 18.61 -10.35
CA ASP A 516 -14.40 20.04 -10.66
C ASP A 516 -14.85 20.95 -9.51
N TYR A 517 -15.76 20.49 -8.64
CA TYR A 517 -16.31 21.27 -7.52
C TYR A 517 -15.58 21.04 -6.19
N GLN A 518 -14.46 20.32 -6.23
CA GLN A 518 -13.67 19.95 -5.06
C GLN A 518 -13.00 21.19 -4.42
N ILE A 519 -13.19 21.37 -3.12
CA ILE A 519 -12.48 22.39 -2.33
C ILE A 519 -11.08 21.87 -1.97
N THR A 520 -10.07 22.31 -2.73
CA THR A 520 -8.70 21.77 -2.63
C THR A 520 -7.63 22.85 -2.87
N VAL A 521 -6.40 22.45 -3.17
CA VAL A 521 -5.23 23.34 -3.36
C VAL A 521 -5.45 24.37 -4.48
N THR A 522 -6.21 24.00 -5.50
CA THR A 522 -6.47 24.83 -6.69
C THR A 522 -7.96 24.94 -6.97
N ASP A 523 -8.34 25.97 -7.74
CA ASP A 523 -9.64 26.04 -8.37
C ASP A 523 -9.72 24.96 -9.47
N MET A 524 -10.35 23.82 -9.14
CA MET A 524 -10.46 22.67 -10.04
C MET A 524 -11.35 22.92 -11.26
N THR A 525 -12.22 23.94 -11.21
CA THR A 525 -13.04 24.34 -12.37
C THR A 525 -12.20 24.91 -13.51
N ARG A 526 -10.98 25.40 -13.20
CA ARG A 526 -10.07 26.04 -14.15
C ARG A 526 -8.73 25.32 -14.29
N PHE A 527 -8.26 24.67 -13.23
CA PHE A 527 -6.95 24.05 -13.21
C PHE A 527 -6.89 22.84 -14.15
N ARG A 528 -5.81 22.77 -14.93
CA ARG A 528 -5.44 21.64 -15.78
C ARG A 528 -3.94 21.43 -15.66
N GLN A 529 -3.51 20.16 -15.62
CA GLN A 529 -2.08 19.86 -15.53
C GLN A 529 -1.33 20.36 -16.78
N PRO A 530 -0.19 21.03 -16.62
CA PRO A 530 0.60 21.47 -17.76
C PRO A 530 1.12 20.28 -18.58
N LEU A 531 0.80 20.24 -19.87
CA LEU A 531 1.29 19.19 -20.79
C LEU A 531 2.83 19.12 -20.84
N ALA A 532 3.52 20.24 -20.59
CA ALA A 532 4.98 20.30 -20.52
C ALA A 532 5.56 19.41 -19.41
N ASN A 533 4.80 19.14 -18.34
CA ASN A 533 5.25 18.30 -17.23
C ASN A 533 5.09 16.80 -17.52
N LEU A 534 4.27 16.43 -18.50
CA LEU A 534 3.86 15.04 -18.75
C LEU A 534 5.04 14.07 -18.96
N PRO A 535 6.09 14.39 -19.75
CA PRO A 535 7.24 13.50 -19.90
C PRO A 535 8.00 13.27 -18.59
N ALA A 536 8.17 14.33 -17.77
CA ALA A 536 8.84 14.24 -16.48
C ALA A 536 8.03 13.39 -15.50
N THR A 537 6.72 13.62 -15.41
CA THR A 537 5.79 12.86 -14.57
C THR A 537 5.80 11.36 -14.93
N ILE A 538 5.71 11.02 -16.22
CA ILE A 538 5.82 9.62 -16.69
C ILE A 538 7.17 9.02 -16.33
N GLY A 539 8.26 9.76 -16.54
CA GLY A 539 9.61 9.35 -16.17
C GLY A 539 9.73 9.07 -14.67
N TYR A 540 9.17 9.94 -13.83
CA TYR A 540 9.17 9.78 -12.38
C TYR A 540 8.37 8.57 -11.93
N TYR A 541 7.18 8.35 -12.51
CA TYR A 541 6.37 7.17 -12.22
C TYR A 541 7.08 5.86 -12.51
N LEU A 542 7.88 5.79 -13.58
CA LEU A 542 8.49 4.53 -14.00
C LEU A 542 9.89 4.31 -13.41
N LEU A 543 10.71 5.36 -13.38
CA LEU A 543 12.17 5.24 -13.26
C LEU A 543 12.82 6.21 -12.26
N LEU A 544 12.05 6.95 -11.43
CA LEU A 544 12.65 7.82 -10.41
C LEU A 544 13.62 7.00 -9.50
N PRO A 545 14.90 7.41 -9.41
CA PRO A 545 15.90 6.64 -8.67
C PRO A 545 15.67 6.71 -7.16
N LEU A 546 16.27 5.79 -6.41
CA LEU A 546 16.30 5.88 -4.95
C LEU A 546 17.28 6.96 -4.51
N ARG A 547 16.88 7.79 -3.54
CA ARG A 547 17.78 8.73 -2.87
C ARG A 547 18.34 8.08 -1.61
N VAL A 548 19.63 7.73 -1.64
CA VAL A 548 20.31 7.13 -0.49
C VAL A 548 20.73 8.19 0.53
N THR A 549 20.51 7.92 1.82
CA THR A 549 20.88 8.80 2.94
C THR A 549 21.86 8.10 3.88
N ASP A 550 22.52 8.87 4.75
CA ASP A 550 23.51 8.38 5.73
C ASP A 550 22.89 7.81 7.01
N SER A 551 21.58 7.99 7.18
CA SER A 551 20.81 7.64 8.36
C SER A 551 19.62 6.75 8.01
N PHE A 552 19.25 5.85 8.93
CA PHE A 552 18.10 4.95 8.77
C PHE A 552 16.84 5.72 8.36
N PRO A 553 16.09 5.26 7.34
CA PRO A 553 16.18 3.95 6.66
C PRO A 553 17.11 3.92 5.44
N TRP A 554 18.11 4.81 5.38
CA TRP A 554 19.05 4.98 4.27
C TRP A 554 18.40 5.33 2.93
N LEU A 555 17.11 5.67 2.97
CA LEU A 555 16.33 6.15 1.84
C LEU A 555 15.63 7.45 2.25
N GLY A 556 15.62 8.42 1.34
CA GLY A 556 14.87 9.65 1.46
C GLY A 556 13.84 9.82 0.36
N VAL A 557 12.94 10.78 0.54
CA VAL A 557 12.08 11.25 -0.55
C VAL A 557 12.91 12.02 -1.58
N ASN A 558 12.56 11.83 -2.86
CA ASN A 558 13.16 12.57 -3.96
C ASN A 558 12.40 13.86 -4.24
N PRO A 559 13.09 14.98 -4.50
CA PRO A 559 12.45 16.12 -5.14
C PRO A 559 12.05 15.73 -6.58
N THR A 560 10.83 16.06 -6.97
CA THR A 560 10.26 15.80 -8.30
C THR A 560 9.98 17.14 -9.01
N PRO A 561 11.04 17.91 -9.34
CA PRO A 561 10.87 19.25 -9.89
C PRO A 561 10.13 19.21 -11.23
N LEU A 562 9.14 20.08 -11.37
CA LEU A 562 8.36 20.24 -12.58
C LEU A 562 8.66 21.60 -13.22
N THR A 563 8.59 21.66 -14.55
CA THR A 563 8.91 22.89 -15.32
C THR A 563 7.90 24.00 -15.06
N THR A 564 6.64 23.62 -14.91
CA THR A 564 5.52 24.49 -14.53
C THR A 564 4.93 23.91 -13.25
N TRP A 565 4.36 24.74 -12.38
CA TRP A 565 3.68 24.23 -11.20
C TRP A 565 2.59 23.24 -11.62
N GLY A 566 2.58 22.08 -10.97
CA GLY A 566 1.60 21.02 -11.13
C GLY A 566 1.58 20.18 -9.88
N PHE A 567 0.48 19.46 -9.64
CA PHE A 567 0.37 18.63 -8.45
C PHE A 567 1.40 17.50 -8.48
N ALA A 568 2.27 17.48 -7.46
CA ALA A 568 3.29 16.45 -7.30
C ALA A 568 3.54 16.11 -5.83
N GLU A 569 3.37 14.83 -5.49
CA GLU A 569 3.74 14.29 -4.19
C GLU A 569 5.20 13.80 -4.19
N PRO A 570 5.94 13.96 -3.07
CA PRO A 570 7.25 13.35 -2.92
C PRO A 570 7.18 11.82 -2.99
N LEU A 571 8.03 11.24 -3.84
CA LEU A 571 8.13 9.80 -4.04
C LEU A 571 9.46 9.25 -3.51
N VAL A 572 9.47 7.99 -3.07
CA VAL A 572 10.72 7.29 -2.73
C VAL A 572 11.44 6.81 -3.99
N GLY A 573 10.70 6.34 -4.99
CA GLY A 573 11.23 5.91 -6.28
C GLY A 573 10.12 5.61 -7.28
N GLY A 574 10.49 5.34 -8.53
CA GLY A 574 9.58 4.95 -9.59
C GLY A 574 9.22 3.48 -9.51
N LEU A 575 8.17 3.05 -10.20
CA LEU A 575 7.59 1.71 -10.11
C LEU A 575 8.62 0.59 -10.34
N PHE A 576 9.46 0.66 -11.38
CA PHE A 576 10.47 -0.38 -11.64
C PHE A 576 11.66 -0.34 -10.67
N ILE A 577 11.89 0.81 -10.04
CA ILE A 577 12.93 1.00 -9.03
C ILE A 577 12.46 0.48 -7.67
N LEU A 578 11.22 0.78 -7.29
CA LEU A 578 10.56 0.26 -6.09
C LEU A 578 10.31 -1.25 -6.18
N PHE A 579 9.93 -1.72 -7.38
CA PHE A 579 9.61 -3.13 -7.62
C PHE A 579 10.39 -3.72 -8.80
N PRO A 580 11.71 -3.98 -8.66
CA PRO A 580 12.53 -4.59 -9.71
C PRO A 580 12.00 -5.94 -10.22
N MET A 581 11.18 -6.63 -9.44
CA MET A 581 10.50 -7.87 -9.86
C MET A 581 9.51 -7.66 -11.02
N LEU A 582 9.20 -6.41 -11.39
CA LEU A 582 8.41 -6.06 -12.58
C LEU A 582 9.23 -5.97 -13.87
N LEU A 583 10.57 -5.87 -13.80
CA LEU A 583 11.45 -5.83 -14.98
C LEU A 583 11.25 -7.01 -15.97
N PRO A 584 10.90 -8.24 -15.54
CA PRO A 584 10.55 -9.31 -16.47
C PRO A 584 9.38 -8.97 -17.43
N ALA A 585 8.50 -8.01 -17.08
CA ALA A 585 7.48 -7.52 -18.01
C ALA A 585 8.12 -6.82 -19.22
N VAL A 586 9.22 -6.09 -19.02
CA VAL A 586 9.98 -5.42 -20.10
C VAL A 586 10.69 -6.46 -20.98
N ALA A 587 11.04 -7.62 -20.42
CA ALA A 587 11.62 -8.72 -21.21
C ALA A 587 10.64 -9.26 -22.28
N LEU A 588 9.34 -8.95 -22.18
CA LEU A 588 8.40 -9.17 -23.27
C LEU A 588 8.76 -8.35 -24.51
N ALA A 589 9.58 -7.30 -24.46
CA ALA A 589 10.10 -6.62 -25.64
C ALA A 589 11.12 -7.47 -26.42
N ALA A 590 11.80 -8.42 -25.76
CA ALA A 590 12.83 -9.25 -26.38
C ALA A 590 12.22 -10.29 -27.34
N PRO A 591 12.57 -10.30 -28.65
CA PRO A 591 12.00 -11.21 -29.63
C PRO A 591 12.15 -12.70 -29.28
N ARG A 592 13.26 -13.07 -28.63
CA ARG A 592 13.54 -14.45 -28.19
C ARG A 592 12.54 -14.94 -27.13
N LEU A 593 12.18 -14.08 -26.18
CA LEU A 593 11.20 -14.43 -25.14
C LEU A 593 9.77 -14.35 -25.68
N ARG A 594 9.46 -13.39 -26.57
CA ARG A 594 8.17 -13.30 -27.29
C ARG A 594 7.81 -14.59 -28.05
N ARG A 595 8.81 -15.27 -28.64
CA ARG A 595 8.63 -16.53 -29.37
C ARG A 595 8.30 -17.71 -28.46
N ARG A 596 8.65 -17.64 -27.17
CA ARG A 596 8.32 -18.66 -26.16
C ARG A 596 6.91 -18.52 -25.60
N ILE A 597 6.23 -17.40 -25.85
CA ILE A 597 4.88 -17.16 -25.34
C ILE A 597 3.87 -17.41 -26.46
N ALA A 598 2.90 -18.28 -26.20
CA ALA A 598 1.83 -18.58 -27.13
C ALA A 598 1.10 -17.29 -27.56
N ALA A 599 0.72 -17.21 -28.83
CA ALA A 599 0.13 -15.99 -29.40
C ALA A 599 -1.10 -15.45 -28.63
N PRO A 600 -2.06 -16.27 -28.17
CA PRO A 600 -3.20 -15.78 -27.40
C PRO A 600 -2.78 -15.14 -26.06
N THR A 601 -1.89 -15.82 -25.33
CA THR A 601 -1.30 -15.30 -24.11
C THR A 601 -0.56 -13.99 -24.36
N ARG A 602 0.28 -13.93 -25.39
CA ARG A 602 1.02 -12.73 -25.75
C ARG A 602 0.10 -11.54 -26.02
N ARG A 603 -1.04 -11.73 -26.70
CA ARG A 603 -2.03 -10.66 -26.95
C ARG A 603 -2.61 -10.12 -25.65
N MET A 604 -2.95 -10.99 -24.70
CA MET A 604 -3.46 -10.58 -23.38
C MET A 604 -2.42 -9.75 -22.63
N LEU A 605 -1.15 -10.14 -22.65
CA LEU A 605 -0.08 -9.39 -21.97
C LEU A 605 0.17 -8.02 -22.63
N VAL A 606 0.17 -7.97 -23.96
CA VAL A 606 0.32 -6.70 -24.69
C VAL A 606 -0.87 -5.77 -24.41
N ALA A 607 -2.09 -6.31 -24.34
CA ALA A 607 -3.26 -5.54 -23.93
C ALA A 607 -3.15 -5.02 -22.50
N ALA A 608 -2.65 -5.83 -21.55
CA ALA A 608 -2.40 -5.40 -20.18
C ALA A 608 -1.35 -4.27 -20.12
N LEU A 609 -0.24 -4.38 -20.85
CA LEU A 609 0.79 -3.33 -20.91
C LEU A 609 0.29 -2.06 -21.62
N ALA A 610 -0.47 -2.20 -22.70
CA ALA A 610 -1.07 -1.06 -23.39
C ALA A 610 -2.06 -0.32 -22.48
N LEU A 611 -2.87 -1.08 -21.73
CA LEU A 611 -3.78 -0.51 -20.76
C LEU A 611 -3.02 0.16 -19.60
N ALA A 612 -1.94 -0.45 -19.11
CA ALA A 612 -1.10 0.14 -18.07
C ALA A 612 -0.50 1.48 -18.52
N ALA A 613 -0.02 1.55 -19.76
CA ALA A 613 0.52 2.77 -20.34
C ALA A 613 -0.56 3.84 -20.52
N ALA A 614 -1.77 3.45 -20.94
CA ALA A 614 -2.90 4.37 -21.08
C ALA A 614 -3.34 4.93 -19.71
N LEU A 615 -3.41 4.09 -18.67
CA LEU A 615 -3.75 4.53 -17.32
C LEU A 615 -2.66 5.42 -16.72
N LEU A 616 -1.37 5.07 -16.89
CA LEU A 616 -0.27 5.94 -16.50
C LEU A 616 -0.34 7.32 -17.16
N LEU A 617 -0.61 7.36 -18.48
CA LEU A 617 -0.78 8.60 -19.22
C LEU A 617 -1.97 9.41 -18.69
N PHE A 618 -3.09 8.73 -18.42
CA PHE A 618 -4.28 9.34 -17.86
C PHE A 618 -4.02 9.94 -16.47
N ASP A 619 -3.44 9.17 -15.55
CA ASP A 619 -3.13 9.65 -14.19
C ASP A 619 -2.16 10.83 -14.23
N ALA A 620 -1.13 10.76 -15.07
CA ALA A 620 -0.16 11.84 -15.23
C ALA A 620 -0.78 13.13 -15.83
N TYR A 621 -1.79 12.98 -16.69
CA TYR A 621 -2.48 14.09 -17.34
C TYR A 621 -3.57 14.70 -16.45
N GLU A 622 -4.36 13.88 -15.75
CA GLU A 622 -5.47 14.34 -14.92
C GLU A 622 -4.98 14.72 -13.51
N ALA A 623 -4.39 13.75 -12.80
CA ALA A 623 -4.08 13.87 -11.39
C ALA A 623 -2.67 14.42 -11.09
N GLY A 624 -1.75 14.36 -12.05
CA GLY A 624 -0.35 14.75 -11.86
C GLY A 624 0.51 13.61 -11.30
N LEU A 625 1.36 13.88 -10.31
CA LEU A 625 2.27 12.88 -9.73
C LEU A 625 1.86 12.55 -8.28
N GLY A 626 1.54 11.29 -8.01
CA GLY A 626 1.18 10.80 -6.68
C GLY A 626 1.44 9.31 -6.52
N TRP A 627 2.00 8.88 -5.39
CA TRP A 627 2.42 7.48 -5.20
C TRP A 627 1.22 6.54 -5.30
N ARG A 628 0.10 6.92 -4.68
CA ARG A 628 -1.13 6.14 -4.70
C ARG A 628 -1.59 5.76 -6.12
N TYR A 629 -1.37 6.62 -7.11
CA TYR A 629 -1.80 6.37 -8.50
C TYR A 629 -1.00 5.25 -9.19
N MET A 630 0.15 4.84 -8.67
CA MET A 630 0.81 3.60 -9.14
C MET A 630 -0.07 2.35 -8.98
N THR A 631 -1.07 2.40 -8.11
CA THR A 631 -2.04 1.30 -7.95
C THR A 631 -2.97 1.14 -9.15
N ASP A 632 -3.17 2.16 -9.99
CA ASP A 632 -4.02 2.07 -11.19
C ASP A 632 -3.43 1.16 -12.26
N PHE A 633 -2.11 1.21 -12.46
CA PHE A 633 -1.43 0.54 -13.56
C PHE A 633 -0.42 -0.53 -13.12
N GLY A 634 0.07 -0.51 -11.87
CA GLY A 634 1.11 -1.43 -11.40
C GLY A 634 0.70 -2.90 -11.47
N TRP A 635 -0.56 -3.23 -11.15
CA TRP A 635 -1.07 -4.61 -11.21
C TRP A 635 -1.11 -5.16 -12.64
N LEU A 636 -1.38 -4.33 -13.64
CA LEU A 636 -1.36 -4.73 -15.05
C LEU A 636 0.05 -5.13 -15.50
N ILE A 637 1.06 -4.35 -15.08
CA ILE A 637 2.47 -4.66 -15.33
C ILE A 637 2.88 -5.93 -14.59
N ALA A 638 2.40 -6.13 -13.36
CA ALA A 638 2.65 -7.34 -12.59
C ALA A 638 2.05 -8.60 -13.26
N LEU A 639 0.82 -8.52 -13.78
CA LEU A 639 0.22 -9.59 -14.60
C LEU A 639 1.06 -9.88 -15.85
N ALA A 640 1.57 -8.83 -16.50
CA ALA A 640 2.42 -8.97 -17.68
C ALA A 640 3.79 -9.63 -17.38
N ALA A 641 4.32 -9.46 -16.17
CA ALA A 641 5.59 -10.07 -15.74
C ALA A 641 5.49 -11.60 -15.52
N MET A 642 4.31 -12.12 -15.16
CA MET A 642 4.15 -13.52 -14.70
C MET A 642 4.68 -14.60 -15.67
N PRO A 643 4.41 -14.55 -16.98
CA PRO A 643 4.91 -15.55 -17.92
C PRO A 643 6.44 -15.58 -17.99
N ALA A 644 7.08 -14.42 -17.89
CA ALA A 644 8.53 -14.31 -17.88
C ALA A 644 9.11 -14.90 -16.59
N ILE A 645 8.47 -14.66 -15.44
CA ILE A 645 8.85 -15.26 -14.15
C ILE A 645 8.80 -16.79 -14.22
N VAL A 646 7.70 -17.35 -14.72
CA VAL A 646 7.55 -18.80 -14.84
C VAL A 646 8.54 -19.38 -15.87
N ALA A 647 8.72 -18.73 -17.01
CA ALA A 647 9.67 -19.17 -18.03
C ALA A 647 11.13 -19.17 -17.52
N LEU A 648 11.53 -18.13 -16.79
CA LEU A 648 12.87 -17.99 -16.21
C LEU A 648 13.13 -18.98 -15.08
N GLY A 649 12.12 -19.24 -14.23
CA GLY A 649 12.25 -20.10 -13.06
C GLY A 649 12.21 -21.60 -13.38
N ASP A 650 11.24 -22.02 -14.19
CA ASP A 650 11.03 -23.44 -14.50
C ASP A 650 11.72 -23.88 -15.80
N GLY A 651 12.18 -22.93 -16.61
CA GLY A 651 12.85 -23.22 -17.88
C GLY A 651 11.89 -23.67 -18.98
N ALA A 652 10.61 -23.30 -18.90
CA ALA A 652 9.60 -23.69 -19.87
C ALA A 652 9.99 -23.28 -21.30
N GLU A 653 9.98 -24.24 -22.24
CA GLU A 653 10.30 -23.99 -23.65
C GLU A 653 9.22 -23.13 -24.32
N ARG A 654 7.95 -23.36 -23.97
CA ARG A 654 6.80 -22.53 -24.36
C ARG A 654 5.79 -22.35 -23.21
N VAL A 655 5.34 -21.12 -22.99
CA VAL A 655 4.31 -20.73 -22.01
C VAL A 655 2.99 -20.42 -22.73
N GLY A 656 1.88 -20.96 -22.23
CA GLY A 656 0.52 -20.72 -22.73
C GLY A 656 0.07 -21.64 -23.87
N ASP A 657 0.81 -22.70 -24.19
CA ASP A 657 0.42 -23.69 -25.20
C ASP A 657 -0.38 -24.83 -24.57
N SER A 658 -1.70 -24.81 -24.74
CA SER A 658 -2.63 -25.81 -24.21
C SER A 658 -2.51 -27.19 -24.88
N ARG A 659 -1.79 -27.33 -26.01
CA ARG A 659 -1.56 -28.62 -26.68
C ARG A 659 -0.49 -29.49 -26.02
N HIS A 660 0.29 -28.94 -25.09
CA HIS A 660 1.31 -29.67 -24.34
C HIS A 660 0.78 -30.28 -23.02
N ALA A 661 -0.51 -30.09 -22.70
CA ALA A 661 -1.12 -30.65 -21.48
C ALA A 661 -1.35 -32.18 -21.54
N SER A 662 -1.21 -32.80 -22.72
CA SER A 662 -1.56 -34.20 -22.99
C SER A 662 -0.39 -35.11 -23.36
N MET A 663 0.87 -34.65 -23.28
CA MET A 663 2.02 -35.54 -23.47
C MET A 663 2.28 -36.35 -22.18
N PRO A 664 2.35 -37.70 -22.24
CA PRO A 664 2.82 -38.52 -21.12
C PRO A 664 4.24 -38.11 -20.74
N ALA A 665 4.54 -38.21 -19.45
CA ALA A 665 5.80 -37.78 -18.83
C ALA A 665 7.06 -38.53 -19.28
N ASP A 666 6.97 -39.46 -20.24
CA ASP A 666 8.04 -40.42 -20.58
C ASP A 666 8.62 -40.31 -21.99
N THR A 667 8.26 -39.30 -22.78
CA THR A 667 8.96 -39.07 -24.06
C THR A 667 10.13 -38.13 -23.88
N THR A 668 11.28 -38.77 -23.65
CA THR A 668 12.62 -38.34 -24.08
C THR A 668 13.05 -36.92 -23.65
N PHE A 669 13.48 -36.80 -22.40
CA PHE A 669 14.66 -35.95 -22.10
C PHE A 669 15.90 -36.59 -22.74
N GLY A 670 15.97 -36.51 -24.07
CA GLY A 670 17.18 -36.77 -24.83
C GLY A 670 18.28 -35.85 -24.31
N ALA A 671 19.45 -36.43 -24.09
CA ALA A 671 20.64 -35.78 -23.59
C ALA A 671 20.88 -34.40 -24.24
N HIS A 672 21.05 -33.35 -23.43
CA HIS A 672 21.94 -32.21 -23.71
C HIS A 672 22.20 -31.34 -22.46
N PRO A 673 23.39 -30.71 -22.37
CA PRO A 673 24.34 -30.89 -21.28
C PRO A 673 24.23 -29.76 -20.26
N GLN A 674 25.08 -29.78 -19.24
CA GLN A 674 25.21 -28.86 -18.09
C GLN A 674 24.67 -27.41 -18.26
N GLY A 675 24.77 -26.79 -19.45
CA GLY A 675 24.22 -25.48 -19.77
C GLY A 675 22.70 -25.29 -19.58
N ALA A 676 21.85 -26.32 -19.71
CA ALA A 676 20.42 -26.19 -19.43
C ALA A 676 20.09 -26.13 -17.92
N ARG A 677 20.91 -26.79 -17.10
CA ARG A 677 20.81 -26.73 -15.63
C ARG A 677 21.36 -25.39 -15.12
N LEU A 678 22.50 -24.96 -15.66
CA LEU A 678 23.11 -23.67 -15.32
C LEU A 678 22.17 -22.49 -15.63
N ARG A 679 21.55 -22.47 -16.81
CA ARG A 679 20.56 -21.42 -17.17
C ARG A 679 19.38 -21.36 -16.20
N ARG A 680 18.85 -22.51 -15.75
CA ARG A 680 17.77 -22.56 -14.75
C ARG A 680 18.22 -22.05 -13.39
N LEU A 681 19.40 -22.44 -12.94
CA LEU A 681 19.97 -21.94 -11.68
C LEU A 681 20.19 -20.43 -11.72
N LEU A 682 20.74 -19.90 -12.82
CA LEU A 682 20.90 -18.47 -13.04
C LEU A 682 19.56 -17.74 -13.06
N GLY A 683 18.57 -18.24 -13.82
CA GLY A 683 17.23 -17.66 -13.87
C GLY A 683 16.57 -17.59 -12.48
N ARG A 684 16.62 -18.68 -11.72
CA ARG A 684 16.11 -18.71 -10.33
C ARG A 684 16.87 -17.75 -9.41
N SER A 685 18.18 -17.63 -9.58
CA SER A 685 19.01 -16.72 -8.78
C SER A 685 18.66 -15.25 -9.09
N VAL A 686 18.48 -14.91 -10.37
CA VAL A 686 18.04 -13.56 -10.78
C VAL A 686 16.67 -13.24 -10.20
N LEU A 687 15.70 -14.16 -10.30
CA LEU A 687 14.37 -13.95 -9.72
C LEU A 687 14.44 -13.77 -8.20
N MET A 688 15.27 -14.56 -7.50
CA MET A 688 15.47 -14.42 -6.06
C MET A 688 16.10 -13.07 -5.70
N MET A 689 17.09 -12.61 -6.45
CA MET A 689 17.74 -11.31 -6.23
C MET A 689 16.77 -10.14 -6.46
N LEU A 690 16.00 -10.18 -7.56
CA LEU A 690 14.99 -9.15 -7.86
C LEU A 690 13.90 -9.10 -6.78
N LEU A 691 13.43 -10.26 -6.31
CA LEU A 691 12.44 -10.34 -5.24
C LEU A 691 13.01 -9.86 -3.91
N ALA A 692 14.25 -10.22 -3.57
CA ALA A 692 14.92 -9.72 -2.38
C ALA A 692 15.09 -8.19 -2.42
N ALA A 693 15.52 -7.63 -3.56
CA ALA A 693 15.62 -6.19 -3.75
C ALA A 693 14.26 -5.49 -3.57
N THR A 694 13.21 -6.06 -4.18
CA THR A 694 11.81 -5.57 -4.04
C THR A 694 11.38 -5.54 -2.56
N LEU A 695 11.65 -6.62 -1.81
CA LEU A 695 11.30 -6.71 -0.39
C LEU A 695 12.09 -5.73 0.48
N ILE A 696 13.40 -5.59 0.24
CA ILE A 696 14.27 -4.67 0.98
C ILE A 696 13.84 -3.22 0.73
N ILE A 697 13.66 -2.84 -0.55
CA ILE A 697 13.25 -1.49 -0.92
C ILE A 697 11.85 -1.18 -0.36
N GLY A 698 10.90 -2.12 -0.49
CA GLY A 698 9.56 -1.98 0.07
C GLY A 698 9.57 -1.83 1.60
N PHE A 699 10.39 -2.61 2.30
CA PHE A 699 10.56 -2.49 3.75
C PHE A 699 11.13 -1.12 4.13
N LEU A 700 12.26 -0.71 3.55
CA LEU A 700 12.89 0.58 3.87
C LEU A 700 11.98 1.76 3.53
N SER A 701 11.24 1.67 2.42
CA SER A 701 10.26 2.66 1.97
C SER A 701 9.18 2.95 3.01
N ALA A 702 8.79 1.96 3.81
CA ALA A 702 7.80 2.14 4.88
C ALA A 702 8.29 3.11 5.98
N PHE A 703 9.60 3.15 6.22
CA PHE A 703 10.23 3.97 7.25
C PHE A 703 10.72 5.33 6.73
N VAL A 704 10.54 5.66 5.45
CA VAL A 704 11.03 6.93 4.91
C VAL A 704 10.26 8.10 5.55
N ILE A 705 11.02 9.04 6.12
CA ILE A 705 10.51 10.28 6.72
C ILE A 705 10.18 11.29 5.60
N GLY A 706 9.21 12.18 5.86
CA GLY A 706 8.80 13.23 4.92
C GLY A 706 7.68 12.80 3.97
N ARG A 707 7.23 11.54 4.06
CA ARG A 707 5.96 11.11 3.48
C ARG A 707 4.82 11.49 4.42
N GLN A 708 3.65 11.82 3.87
CA GLN A 708 2.45 12.07 4.66
C GLN A 708 2.12 10.85 5.56
N ASP A 709 2.32 9.64 5.02
CA ASP A 709 2.02 8.37 5.69
C ASP A 709 3.29 7.66 6.19
N ALA A 710 4.27 8.44 6.67
CA ALA A 710 5.50 7.89 7.22
C ALA A 710 5.19 7.07 8.49
N MET A 711 5.88 5.94 8.68
CA MET A 711 5.71 5.09 9.86
C MET A 711 5.89 5.86 11.18
N ILE A 712 6.77 6.86 11.19
CA ILE A 712 6.97 7.73 12.36
C ILE A 712 5.70 8.44 12.83
N ASN A 713 4.76 8.74 11.93
CA ASN A 713 3.49 9.38 12.25
C ASN A 713 2.41 8.35 12.62
N ASN A 714 2.35 7.23 11.89
CA ASN A 714 1.27 6.25 12.03
C ASN A 714 1.53 5.22 13.15
N ASP A 715 2.78 4.80 13.34
CA ASP A 715 3.22 3.91 14.41
C ASP A 715 4.65 4.31 14.87
N PRO A 716 4.75 5.39 15.66
CA PRO A 716 6.04 5.89 16.15
C PRO A 716 6.78 4.83 16.96
N GLN A 717 6.09 3.99 17.73
CA GLN A 717 6.73 2.95 18.54
C GLN A 717 7.44 1.93 17.64
N LEU A 718 6.77 1.43 16.59
CA LEU A 718 7.40 0.53 15.62
C LEU A 718 8.56 1.21 14.90
N PHE A 719 8.40 2.47 14.49
CA PHE A 719 9.46 3.25 13.84
C PHE A 719 10.73 3.31 14.71
N PHE A 720 10.60 3.78 15.96
CA PHE A 720 11.74 3.93 16.86
C PHE A 720 12.33 2.59 17.30
N SER A 721 11.48 1.56 17.46
CA SER A 721 11.93 0.19 17.78
C SER A 721 12.82 -0.36 16.67
N VAL A 722 12.37 -0.32 15.42
CA VAL A 722 13.15 -0.83 14.27
C VAL A 722 14.40 0.02 14.03
N ARG A 723 14.28 1.35 14.10
CA ARG A 723 15.44 2.25 13.99
C ARG A 723 16.50 1.94 15.05
N SER A 724 16.09 1.61 16.28
CA SER A 724 17.01 1.27 17.38
C SER A 724 17.87 0.03 17.10
N TRP A 725 17.49 -0.82 16.14
CA TRP A 725 18.27 -1.99 15.74
C TRP A 725 19.57 -1.60 15.02
N PHE A 726 19.63 -0.41 14.44
CA PHE A 726 20.70 -0.01 13.52
C PHE A 726 21.53 1.19 13.99
N ILE A 727 21.03 1.97 14.94
CA ILE A 727 21.71 3.18 15.46
C ILE A 727 22.59 2.90 16.69
N LEU A 728 22.28 1.82 17.41
CA LEU A 728 23.06 1.26 18.51
C LEU A 728 24.13 0.33 17.94
#